data_AF-A0A959G7B2-F1
#
_entry.id   AF-A0A959G7B2-F1
#
_cell.length_a   1.000
_cell.length_b   1.000
_cell.length_c   1.000
_cell.angle_alpha   90.00
_cell.angle_beta   90.00
_cell.angle_gamma   90.00
#
_symmetry.space_group_name_H-M   'P 1'
#
loop_
_entity.id
_entity.type
_entity.pdbx_description
1 polymer ?
#
loop_
_entity_poly.entity_id
_entity_poly.type
_entity_poly.pdbx_seq_one_letter_code
_entity_poly.pdbx_strand_id
1 'polypeptide(L)'
;MIFRKLSTILLVSALFLSQMISAQGTVKWTGAVNNDWTNAGNWMTVSGVPSLPPMGDNDGDQVIISGTAPIMPVVLAGDAAFAKMLVIEANASLTVQATASLLVENSETNGLENSGIFHNYGTVDIDSSYLHAMVNNAGAQIINHIGGVFSLMGGTDICGINNAGGTITNDGDFYMEYGDVSVLYNFGMITNNAGANFYARFFRDGKGIYNGLNASIINAGKLETNNGGFNPTPYADTLIVNLGSIQNADGAIFRGFSYPGNGFFNGQAATLTNEGSIRLESLGGNFFFLDNFGIIESDSLTAQAGGNAVAIYNHTGASFTNKSYLAARYNSSNQYTFVNEALLKNNPGAYMDIGTSSVFDLAELYNTSTGIVQNMGTIDLMYSSGSALLNMGIVENTGNYTFIYKAGGNSTGTNCRIENYGTFTAESSGLVDPSMGYSQQHICNYTNAFMYLHSDFVGVGQPNLMQNSGGFIKNDGYLELYTPSGRVNFRSFGSTAFNQNPDRPIILNTINGTFKTNDTLGFQNTHFPIINEGKFYLEMGSFVDVTNSGSVLKNTSTGQFFNYADFVVTMSSGGLVNQGTFTTYEGTNFNYTKMTQGINGIVDNTSTGVFHNYGRFYFREHGFNSVANEGRFINYEPANIDIGNSNGHGVYNLRTGQFTNKGFIVVNGSGADSINGSGVLNEGQFVNQGIIEVGQLSQAVGQEAVVNRAGTFLNDICGVINVKEDNLVLDESNSFTNKGVIIENGTGNSNIASNLAEGVVVNLAGGIFSIGANAGQTGTDLSIISCASCLAGGYLGIAACLIPAIPTLSQWSIIILFLSLSILGWVTFRTTGAKSTLGSK
;
A
#
# COMPACT_ATOMS: atom_id res chain seq x y z
N MET A 1 -82.50 -62.67 -12.27
CA MET A 1 -81.58 -63.67 -11.69
C MET A 1 -80.09 -63.32 -11.85
N ILE A 2 -79.67 -62.64 -12.93
CA ILE A 2 -78.26 -62.25 -13.19
C ILE A 2 -77.75 -61.15 -12.23
N PHE A 3 -78.58 -60.18 -11.83
CA PHE A 3 -78.17 -59.10 -10.91
C PHE A 3 -77.85 -59.54 -9.46
N ARG A 4 -78.43 -60.63 -8.94
CA ARG A 4 -78.10 -61.16 -7.60
C ARG A 4 -76.76 -61.93 -7.57
N LYS A 5 -76.31 -62.46 -8.72
CA LYS A 5 -75.00 -63.15 -8.82
C LYS A 5 -73.86 -62.14 -8.95
N LEU A 6 -74.07 -61.01 -9.62
CA LEU A 6 -73.06 -59.94 -9.72
C LEU A 6 -72.80 -59.24 -8.37
N SER A 7 -73.84 -58.95 -7.57
CA SER A 7 -73.65 -58.30 -6.26
C SER A 7 -72.92 -59.19 -5.25
N THR A 8 -73.12 -60.50 -5.32
CA THR A 8 -72.45 -61.47 -4.43
C THR A 8 -70.99 -61.64 -4.83
N ILE A 9 -70.67 -61.64 -6.14
CA ILE A 9 -69.28 -61.66 -6.61
C ILE A 9 -68.59 -60.33 -6.27
N LEU A 10 -69.24 -59.17 -6.42
CA LEU A 10 -68.65 -57.88 -6.06
C LEU A 10 -68.41 -57.76 -4.54
N LEU A 11 -69.32 -58.24 -3.70
CA LEU A 11 -69.18 -58.21 -2.24
C LEU A 11 -68.12 -59.21 -1.74
N VAL A 12 -68.06 -60.41 -2.32
CA VAL A 12 -67.01 -61.40 -1.99
C VAL A 12 -65.65 -60.92 -2.50
N SER A 13 -65.56 -60.34 -3.70
CA SER A 13 -64.32 -59.73 -4.19
C SER A 13 -63.91 -58.53 -3.33
N ALA A 14 -64.83 -57.68 -2.87
CA ALA A 14 -64.52 -56.57 -1.96
C ALA A 14 -64.08 -57.05 -0.56
N LEU A 15 -64.65 -58.15 -0.06
CA LEU A 15 -64.23 -58.79 1.20
C LEU A 15 -62.83 -59.42 1.09
N PHE A 16 -62.50 -60.07 -0.03
CA PHE A 16 -61.15 -60.60 -0.28
C PHE A 16 -60.12 -59.48 -0.59
N LEU A 17 -60.53 -58.37 -1.20
CA LEU A 17 -59.65 -57.21 -1.39
C LEU A 17 -59.42 -56.44 -0.07
N SER A 18 -60.38 -56.47 0.87
CA SER A 18 -60.25 -55.82 2.18
C SER A 18 -59.38 -56.58 3.19
N GLN A 19 -59.07 -57.86 2.94
CA GLN A 19 -58.24 -58.69 3.84
C GLN A 19 -56.76 -58.70 3.48
N MET A 20 -56.33 -57.96 2.45
CA MET A 20 -54.93 -57.88 2.03
C MET A 20 -54.21 -56.62 2.56
N ILE A 21 -54.87 -55.80 3.39
CA ILE A 21 -54.19 -54.72 4.12
C ILE A 21 -53.70 -55.32 5.43
N SER A 22 -52.56 -56.00 5.41
CA SER A 22 -51.89 -56.40 6.65
C SER A 22 -51.51 -55.13 7.40
N ALA A 23 -52.01 -54.94 8.62
CA ALA A 23 -51.55 -53.87 9.47
C ALA A 23 -50.08 -54.14 9.81
N GLN A 24 -49.21 -53.22 9.41
CA GLN A 24 -47.77 -53.29 9.62
C GLN A 24 -47.46 -53.65 11.08
N GLY A 25 -46.53 -54.57 11.26
CA GLY A 25 -46.14 -55.05 12.57
C GLY A 25 -45.11 -54.16 13.24
N THR A 26 -45.12 -54.16 14.57
CA THR A 26 -44.02 -53.63 15.38
C THR A 26 -43.39 -54.81 16.11
N VAL A 27 -42.08 -54.97 15.97
CA VAL A 27 -41.27 -55.98 16.67
C VAL A 27 -40.28 -55.31 17.61
N LYS A 28 -40.08 -55.94 18.76
CA LYS A 28 -39.13 -55.48 19.78
C LYS A 28 -38.07 -56.55 20.01
N TRP A 29 -36.81 -56.15 19.95
CA TRP A 29 -35.68 -57.00 20.30
C TRP A 29 -35.68 -57.25 21.81
N THR A 30 -35.73 -58.53 22.17
CA THR A 30 -35.69 -58.99 23.55
C THR A 30 -34.33 -59.55 23.94
N GLY A 31 -33.51 -59.98 22.97
CA GLY A 31 -32.22 -60.61 23.23
C GLY A 31 -32.31 -61.88 24.07
N ALA A 32 -33.43 -62.61 23.99
CA ALA A 32 -33.73 -63.73 24.88
C ALA A 32 -32.86 -64.98 24.63
N VAL A 33 -32.33 -65.16 23.41
CA VAL A 33 -31.58 -66.36 23.01
C VAL A 33 -30.10 -66.06 22.79
N ASN A 34 -29.78 -65.13 21.89
CA ASN A 34 -28.40 -64.74 21.54
C ASN A 34 -28.39 -63.33 20.91
N ASN A 35 -27.27 -62.93 20.30
CA ASN A 35 -27.10 -61.63 19.65
C ASN A 35 -27.39 -61.65 18.13
N ASP A 36 -27.72 -62.80 17.53
CA ASP A 36 -27.92 -62.92 16.09
C ASP A 36 -29.27 -62.32 15.67
N TRP A 37 -29.23 -61.27 14.84
CA TRP A 37 -30.41 -60.57 14.30
C TRP A 37 -31.43 -61.53 13.67
N THR A 38 -30.96 -62.58 12.99
CA THR A 38 -31.81 -63.50 12.20
C THR A 38 -32.52 -64.54 13.07
N ASN A 39 -32.20 -64.64 14.36
CA ASN A 39 -32.86 -65.59 15.24
C ASN A 39 -34.22 -65.07 15.72
N ALA A 40 -35.30 -65.65 15.16
CA ALA A 40 -36.68 -65.32 15.52
C ALA A 40 -36.96 -65.36 17.04
N GLY A 41 -36.25 -66.20 17.80
CA GLY A 41 -36.40 -66.30 19.26
C GLY A 41 -35.94 -65.06 20.04
N ASN A 42 -35.23 -64.12 19.40
CA ASN A 42 -34.83 -62.85 20.01
C ASN A 42 -35.89 -61.75 19.85
N TRP A 43 -36.97 -62.00 19.11
CA TRP A 43 -37.96 -60.98 18.76
C TRP A 43 -39.30 -61.23 19.46
N MET A 44 -39.95 -60.16 19.89
CA MET A 44 -41.34 -60.19 20.35
C MET A 44 -42.21 -59.28 19.48
N THR A 45 -43.39 -59.75 19.09
CA THR A 45 -44.41 -58.91 18.47
C THR A 45 -45.00 -57.97 19.53
N VAL A 46 -44.97 -56.66 19.24
CA VAL A 46 -45.60 -55.62 20.06
C VAL A 46 -47.01 -55.34 19.54
N SER A 47 -47.17 -55.22 18.22
CA SER A 47 -48.45 -54.96 17.54
C SER A 47 -48.43 -55.45 16.10
N GLY A 48 -49.62 -55.56 15.48
CA GLY A 48 -49.78 -55.97 14.08
C GLY A 48 -49.47 -57.46 13.84
N VAL A 49 -49.22 -57.81 12.58
CA VAL A 49 -48.82 -59.17 12.18
C VAL A 49 -47.44 -59.10 11.52
N PRO A 50 -46.35 -59.02 12.31
CA PRO A 50 -45.01 -58.84 11.78
C PRO A 50 -44.42 -60.10 11.15
N SER A 51 -43.44 -59.88 10.28
CA SER A 51 -42.48 -60.89 9.83
C SER A 51 -41.45 -61.15 10.95
N LEU A 52 -41.15 -62.42 11.25
CA LEU A 52 -40.17 -62.79 12.28
C LEU A 52 -39.15 -63.80 11.73
N PRO A 53 -37.83 -63.54 11.83
CA PRO A 53 -37.24 -62.22 12.16
C PRO A 53 -37.65 -61.18 11.11
N PRO A 54 -37.53 -59.87 11.39
CA PRO A 54 -37.80 -58.84 10.39
C PRO A 54 -36.90 -59.08 9.17
N MET A 55 -37.51 -59.45 8.03
CA MET A 55 -36.85 -59.80 6.76
C MET A 55 -37.52 -59.09 5.59
N GLY A 56 -36.71 -58.76 4.56
CA GLY A 56 -36.99 -57.73 3.55
C GLY A 56 -38.02 -58.02 2.48
N ASP A 57 -39.30 -58.01 2.85
CA ASP A 57 -40.31 -57.49 1.93
C ASP A 57 -40.42 -55.96 2.06
N ASN A 58 -40.95 -55.31 1.02
CA ASN A 58 -41.08 -53.84 0.98
C ASN A 58 -42.05 -53.28 2.05
N ASP A 59 -42.73 -54.16 2.80
CA ASP A 59 -43.76 -53.84 3.80
C ASP A 59 -43.26 -54.06 5.25
N GLY A 60 -41.95 -54.23 5.45
CA GLY A 60 -41.39 -54.73 6.71
C GLY A 60 -41.73 -53.96 7.98
N ASP A 61 -41.25 -54.51 9.10
CA ASP A 61 -41.73 -54.12 10.42
C ASP A 61 -41.03 -52.88 11.00
N GLN A 62 -41.72 -52.20 11.91
CA GLN A 62 -41.08 -51.25 12.81
C GLN A 62 -40.26 -52.03 13.84
N VAL A 63 -38.97 -51.74 13.92
CA VAL A 63 -38.02 -52.44 14.77
C VAL A 63 -37.62 -51.57 15.96
N ILE A 64 -37.78 -52.10 17.18
CA ILE A 64 -37.35 -51.43 18.42
C ILE A 64 -36.26 -52.26 19.09
N ILE A 65 -35.06 -51.69 19.25
CA ILE A 65 -33.98 -52.28 20.04
C ILE A 65 -34.05 -51.76 21.46
N SER A 66 -34.39 -52.63 22.41
CA SER A 66 -34.66 -52.20 23.78
C SER A 66 -33.40 -51.98 24.60
N GLY A 67 -33.39 -50.88 25.38
CA GLY A 67 -32.32 -50.61 26.35
C GLY A 67 -32.31 -51.58 27.53
N THR A 68 -33.37 -52.37 27.72
CA THR A 68 -33.48 -53.38 28.79
C THR A 68 -33.16 -54.80 28.33
N ALA A 69 -32.82 -55.01 27.05
CA ALA A 69 -32.46 -56.34 26.55
C ALA A 69 -31.14 -56.81 27.20
N PRO A 70 -31.04 -58.05 27.69
CA PRO A 70 -29.81 -58.56 28.30
C PRO A 70 -28.70 -58.82 27.27
N ILE A 71 -29.05 -59.01 25.99
CA ILE A 71 -28.12 -59.24 24.89
C ILE A 71 -28.51 -58.31 23.75
N MET A 72 -27.54 -57.55 23.23
CA MET A 72 -27.77 -56.58 22.16
C MET A 72 -27.61 -57.21 20.77
N PRO A 73 -28.39 -56.78 19.77
CA PRO A 73 -28.38 -57.36 18.43
C PRO A 73 -27.10 -57.08 17.64
N VAL A 74 -26.73 -58.04 16.80
CA VAL A 74 -25.65 -57.99 15.81
C VAL A 74 -26.17 -58.55 14.49
N VAL A 75 -26.05 -57.79 13.41
CA VAL A 75 -26.20 -58.31 12.03
C VAL A 75 -24.87 -58.95 11.65
N LEU A 76 -24.85 -60.27 11.51
CA LEU A 76 -23.61 -61.03 11.32
C LEU A 76 -23.07 -60.87 9.90
N ALA A 77 -21.76 -61.08 9.75
CA ALA A 77 -21.08 -60.95 8.47
C ALA A 77 -21.73 -61.80 7.36
N GLY A 78 -22.13 -61.15 6.26
CA GLY A 78 -22.78 -61.78 5.12
C GLY A 78 -24.31 -61.86 5.20
N ASP A 79 -24.90 -61.50 6.34
CA ASP A 79 -26.35 -61.39 6.47
C ASP A 79 -26.87 -60.05 5.95
N ALA A 80 -28.15 -60.04 5.56
CA ALA A 80 -28.91 -58.85 5.22
C ALA A 80 -30.08 -58.69 6.20
N ALA A 81 -30.10 -57.57 6.91
CA ALA A 81 -31.20 -57.16 7.79
C ALA A 81 -32.08 -56.12 7.09
N PHE A 82 -33.37 -56.14 7.40
CA PHE A 82 -34.34 -55.16 6.90
C PHE A 82 -35.18 -54.61 8.06
N ALA A 83 -35.52 -53.33 8.00
CA ALA A 83 -36.53 -52.71 8.84
C ALA A 83 -37.29 -51.64 8.05
N LYS A 84 -38.54 -51.36 8.39
CA LYS A 84 -39.21 -50.18 7.85
C LYS A 84 -38.83 -48.91 8.60
N MET A 85 -38.67 -49.05 9.91
CA MET A 85 -38.23 -48.02 10.83
C MET A 85 -37.37 -48.69 11.89
N LEU A 86 -36.31 -48.04 12.33
CA LEU A 86 -35.44 -48.53 13.38
C LEU A 86 -35.39 -47.54 14.54
N VAL A 87 -35.77 -48.00 15.74
CA VAL A 87 -35.64 -47.25 16.99
C VAL A 87 -34.62 -47.95 17.88
N ILE A 88 -33.58 -47.24 18.28
CA ILE A 88 -32.60 -47.70 19.27
C ILE A 88 -32.84 -46.91 20.56
N GLU A 89 -33.39 -47.56 21.59
CA GLU A 89 -33.68 -46.92 22.87
C GLU A 89 -32.38 -46.52 23.61
N ALA A 90 -32.49 -45.61 24.57
CA ALA A 90 -31.36 -45.26 25.44
C ALA A 90 -30.79 -46.50 26.16
N ASN A 91 -29.47 -46.59 26.26
CA ASN A 91 -28.72 -47.74 26.78
C ASN A 91 -28.77 -49.01 25.90
N ALA A 92 -29.42 -48.98 24.74
CA ALA A 92 -29.33 -50.05 23.75
C ALA A 92 -28.12 -49.88 22.83
N SER A 93 -27.74 -50.96 22.14
CA SER A 93 -26.78 -50.89 21.03
C SER A 93 -27.16 -51.79 19.87
N LEU A 94 -26.78 -51.42 18.65
CA LEU A 94 -26.87 -52.28 17.45
C LEU A 94 -25.50 -52.30 16.76
N THR A 95 -25.07 -53.49 16.32
CA THR A 95 -23.85 -53.65 15.52
C THR A 95 -24.16 -54.28 14.17
N VAL A 96 -23.69 -53.67 13.08
CA VAL A 96 -23.67 -54.27 11.74
C VAL A 96 -22.24 -54.68 11.43
N GLN A 97 -21.97 -55.98 11.30
CA GLN A 97 -20.60 -56.47 11.05
C GLN A 97 -20.12 -56.15 9.64
N ALA A 98 -18.79 -56.27 9.43
CA ALA A 98 -18.21 -56.16 8.10
C ALA A 98 -18.88 -57.13 7.13
N THR A 99 -19.10 -56.66 5.90
CA THR A 99 -19.84 -57.37 4.83
C THR A 99 -21.30 -57.72 5.10
N ALA A 100 -21.84 -57.34 6.26
CA ALA A 100 -23.28 -57.39 6.51
C ALA A 100 -23.96 -56.17 5.88
N SER A 101 -25.26 -56.25 5.62
CA SER A 101 -26.08 -55.10 5.22
C SER A 101 -27.29 -54.90 6.12
N LEU A 102 -27.66 -53.64 6.35
CA LEU A 102 -28.91 -53.24 6.98
C LEU A 102 -29.60 -52.23 6.07
N LEU A 103 -30.81 -52.55 5.65
CA LEU A 103 -31.67 -51.69 4.87
C LEU A 103 -32.83 -51.19 5.73
N VAL A 104 -32.99 -49.88 5.84
CA VAL A 104 -34.13 -49.25 6.51
C VAL A 104 -34.89 -48.42 5.50
N GLU A 105 -36.05 -48.86 5.02
CA GLU A 105 -36.75 -48.18 3.92
C GLU A 105 -38.24 -47.95 4.22
N ASN A 106 -38.83 -46.98 3.52
CA ASN A 106 -40.27 -46.68 3.56
C ASN A 106 -40.81 -46.22 4.92
N SER A 107 -39.96 -45.73 5.84
CA SER A 107 -40.47 -45.19 7.12
C SER A 107 -41.46 -44.05 6.88
N GLU A 108 -42.61 -44.14 7.55
CA GLU A 108 -43.65 -43.08 7.56
C GLU A 108 -43.30 -41.94 8.53
N THR A 109 -42.18 -42.04 9.25
CA THR A 109 -41.70 -41.03 10.20
C THR A 109 -40.21 -40.75 9.98
N ASN A 110 -39.36 -41.14 10.93
CA ASN A 110 -37.92 -41.14 10.76
C ASN A 110 -37.44 -42.54 10.37
N GLY A 111 -36.43 -42.65 9.49
CA GLY A 111 -35.86 -43.95 9.14
C GLY A 111 -35.23 -44.61 10.37
N LEU A 112 -34.24 -43.94 10.95
CA LEU A 112 -33.58 -44.32 12.20
C LEU A 112 -33.78 -43.26 13.29
N GLU A 113 -34.29 -43.67 14.45
CA GLU A 113 -34.29 -42.89 15.69
C GLU A 113 -33.31 -43.50 16.70
N ASN A 114 -32.13 -42.89 16.83
CA ASN A 114 -31.09 -43.37 17.72
C ASN A 114 -31.06 -42.57 19.03
N SER A 115 -31.25 -43.27 20.15
CA SER A 115 -30.99 -42.79 21.51
C SER A 115 -29.88 -43.59 22.22
N GLY A 116 -29.33 -44.61 21.57
CA GLY A 116 -28.31 -45.52 22.11
C GLY A 116 -27.00 -45.47 21.31
N ILE A 117 -26.38 -46.63 21.06
CA ILE A 117 -25.12 -46.74 20.32
C ILE A 117 -25.32 -47.57 19.03
N PHE A 118 -25.02 -46.99 17.88
CA PHE A 118 -25.00 -47.68 16.60
C PHE A 118 -23.55 -47.89 16.14
N HIS A 119 -23.13 -49.13 15.96
CA HIS A 119 -21.85 -49.48 15.32
C HIS A 119 -22.06 -50.01 13.90
N ASN A 120 -21.43 -49.39 12.92
CA ASN A 120 -21.44 -49.86 11.54
C ASN A 120 -20.04 -50.27 11.09
N TYR A 121 -19.87 -51.54 10.72
CA TYR A 121 -18.69 -52.06 10.02
C TYR A 121 -19.02 -52.52 8.59
N GLY A 122 -20.32 -52.59 8.23
CA GLY A 122 -20.83 -53.09 6.96
C GLY A 122 -21.49 -51.99 6.13
N THR A 123 -22.57 -52.32 5.42
CA THR A 123 -23.35 -51.36 4.62
C THR A 123 -24.67 -51.07 5.31
N VAL A 124 -24.97 -49.80 5.57
CA VAL A 124 -26.24 -49.35 6.13
C VAL A 124 -26.86 -48.38 5.15
N ASP A 125 -28.03 -48.72 4.61
CA ASP A 125 -28.80 -47.88 3.71
C ASP A 125 -30.10 -47.49 4.42
N ILE A 126 -30.37 -46.19 4.53
CA ILE A 126 -31.57 -45.67 5.19
C ILE A 126 -32.30 -44.70 4.26
N ASP A 127 -33.58 -45.00 4.05
CA ASP A 127 -34.55 -44.17 3.34
C ASP A 127 -35.80 -43.93 4.19
N SER A 128 -36.16 -42.65 4.28
CA SER A 128 -37.41 -42.20 4.89
C SER A 128 -38.25 -41.49 3.84
N SER A 129 -39.51 -41.91 3.71
CA SER A 129 -40.46 -41.32 2.78
C SER A 129 -41.17 -40.08 3.35
N TYR A 130 -40.84 -39.66 4.58
CA TYR A 130 -41.53 -38.58 5.28
C TYR A 130 -40.59 -37.53 5.90
N LEU A 131 -40.13 -37.72 7.14
CA LEU A 131 -39.40 -36.67 7.89
C LEU A 131 -37.88 -36.74 7.67
N HIS A 132 -37.15 -37.38 8.58
CA HIS A 132 -35.70 -37.50 8.54
C HIS A 132 -35.29 -38.90 8.15
N ALA A 133 -34.21 -39.04 7.38
CA ALA A 133 -33.60 -40.37 7.23
C ALA A 133 -33.08 -40.84 8.59
N MET A 134 -32.47 -39.93 9.37
CA MET A 134 -31.90 -40.27 10.67
C MET A 134 -32.05 -39.14 11.70
N VAL A 135 -32.43 -39.50 12.93
CA VAL A 135 -32.38 -38.66 14.13
C VAL A 135 -31.42 -39.28 15.13
N ASN A 136 -30.40 -38.53 15.53
CA ASN A 136 -29.44 -38.91 16.57
C ASN A 136 -29.66 -38.02 17.79
N ASN A 137 -30.36 -38.54 18.79
CA ASN A 137 -30.79 -37.79 19.97
C ASN A 137 -29.62 -37.43 20.90
N ALA A 138 -29.86 -36.50 21.82
CA ALA A 138 -28.88 -36.10 22.82
C ALA A 138 -28.32 -37.29 23.61
N GLY A 139 -26.99 -37.40 23.67
CA GLY A 139 -26.28 -38.50 24.33
C GLY A 139 -26.14 -39.80 23.52
N ALA A 140 -26.81 -39.91 22.37
CA ALA A 140 -26.69 -41.04 21.48
C ALA A 140 -25.37 -41.01 20.67
N GLN A 141 -24.92 -42.17 20.22
CA GLN A 141 -23.69 -42.33 19.46
C GLN A 141 -23.93 -43.12 18.17
N ILE A 142 -23.38 -42.62 17.07
CA ILE A 142 -23.26 -43.34 15.80
C ILE A 142 -21.79 -43.42 15.45
N ILE A 143 -21.30 -44.64 15.23
CA ILE A 143 -19.89 -44.92 14.98
C ILE A 143 -19.81 -45.73 13.69
N ASN A 144 -19.44 -45.06 12.60
CA ASN A 144 -19.17 -45.70 11.32
C ASN A 144 -17.69 -46.03 11.26
N HIS A 145 -17.34 -47.31 11.41
CA HIS A 145 -15.97 -47.79 11.46
C HIS A 145 -15.32 -47.83 10.07
N ILE A 146 -14.01 -48.03 10.03
CA ILE A 146 -13.23 -48.22 8.80
C ILE A 146 -13.86 -49.33 7.95
N GLY A 147 -14.12 -49.04 6.67
CA GLY A 147 -14.76 -49.96 5.72
C GLY A 147 -16.29 -49.99 5.83
N GLY A 148 -16.88 -49.36 6.84
CA GLY A 148 -18.32 -49.15 6.94
C GLY A 148 -18.80 -48.11 5.94
N VAL A 149 -19.93 -48.38 5.31
CA VAL A 149 -20.64 -47.47 4.41
C VAL A 149 -21.99 -47.15 5.02
N PHE A 150 -22.26 -45.86 5.20
CA PHE A 150 -23.55 -45.34 5.61
C PHE A 150 -24.12 -44.53 4.45
N SER A 151 -25.24 -44.96 3.87
CA SER A 151 -25.94 -44.24 2.81
C SER A 151 -27.29 -43.78 3.31
N LEU A 152 -27.52 -42.47 3.28
CA LEU A 152 -28.82 -41.88 3.54
C LEU A 152 -29.40 -41.43 2.21
N MET A 153 -30.43 -42.12 1.75
CA MET A 153 -31.15 -41.79 0.53
C MET A 153 -32.53 -41.32 0.95
N GLY A 154 -32.91 -40.06 0.74
CA GLY A 154 -34.28 -39.59 1.03
C GLY A 154 -34.44 -38.75 2.31
N GLY A 155 -35.69 -38.59 2.76
CA GLY A 155 -36.14 -37.54 3.69
C GLY A 155 -36.81 -36.39 2.93
N THR A 156 -38.09 -36.57 2.56
CA THR A 156 -38.78 -35.65 1.64
C THR A 156 -39.15 -34.31 2.25
N ASP A 157 -39.24 -34.18 3.58
CA ASP A 157 -39.86 -32.99 4.16
C ASP A 157 -38.88 -32.06 4.92
N ILE A 158 -37.78 -32.57 5.52
CA ILE A 158 -36.93 -31.72 6.37
C ILE A 158 -35.42 -31.95 6.19
N CYS A 159 -34.84 -33.04 6.69
CA CYS A 159 -33.39 -33.24 6.61
C CYS A 159 -32.92 -34.68 6.55
N GLY A 160 -31.76 -34.93 5.93
CA GLY A 160 -31.15 -36.26 5.92
C GLY A 160 -30.78 -36.71 7.33
N ILE A 161 -29.98 -35.91 8.04
CA ILE A 161 -29.59 -36.13 9.43
C ILE A 161 -30.04 -34.98 10.32
N ASN A 162 -30.74 -35.31 11.41
CA ASN A 162 -30.90 -34.43 12.56
C ASN A 162 -30.07 -34.95 13.74
N ASN A 163 -28.86 -34.41 13.94
CA ASN A 163 -28.02 -34.71 15.10
C ASN A 163 -28.39 -33.78 16.26
N ALA A 164 -29.47 -34.11 16.95
CA ALA A 164 -30.09 -33.32 18.02
C ALA A 164 -29.32 -33.39 19.37
N GLY A 165 -28.01 -33.14 19.34
CA GLY A 165 -27.12 -33.19 20.49
C GLY A 165 -26.40 -34.52 20.70
N GLY A 166 -26.49 -35.45 19.75
CA GLY A 166 -25.75 -36.72 19.76
C GLY A 166 -24.31 -36.58 19.25
N THR A 167 -23.58 -37.69 19.21
CA THR A 167 -22.23 -37.80 18.63
C THR A 167 -22.24 -38.70 17.40
N ILE A 168 -21.64 -38.23 16.31
CA ILE A 168 -21.37 -39.04 15.11
C ILE A 168 -19.86 -39.11 14.93
N THR A 169 -19.31 -40.32 14.88
CA THR A 169 -17.89 -40.58 14.58
C THR A 169 -17.80 -41.37 13.29
N ASN A 170 -17.07 -40.86 12.31
CA ASN A 170 -16.90 -41.47 11.00
C ASN A 170 -15.43 -41.79 10.72
N ASP A 171 -15.13 -43.07 10.57
CA ASP A 171 -13.87 -43.64 10.10
C ASP A 171 -14.00 -44.29 8.70
N GLY A 172 -15.23 -44.38 8.17
CA GLY A 172 -15.56 -44.99 6.88
C GLY A 172 -16.14 -43.99 5.87
N ASP A 173 -17.07 -44.47 5.04
CA ASP A 173 -17.78 -43.64 4.07
C ASP A 173 -19.19 -43.30 4.55
N PHE A 174 -19.50 -42.01 4.58
CA PHE A 174 -20.82 -41.49 4.93
C PHE A 174 -21.37 -40.68 3.76
N TYR A 175 -22.38 -41.22 3.08
CA TYR A 175 -23.04 -40.60 1.93
C TYR A 175 -24.45 -40.17 2.31
N MET A 176 -24.80 -38.93 1.94
CA MET A 176 -26.13 -38.42 2.11
C MET A 176 -26.60 -37.78 0.83
N GLU A 177 -27.75 -38.23 0.36
CA GLU A 177 -28.44 -37.71 -0.79
C GLU A 177 -29.86 -37.32 -0.35
N TYR A 178 -30.25 -36.08 -0.67
CA TYR A 178 -31.57 -35.48 -0.39
C TYR A 178 -31.77 -34.88 1.02
N GLY A 179 -32.61 -33.85 1.05
CA GLY A 179 -33.02 -33.07 2.22
C GLY A 179 -33.63 -31.76 1.72
N ASP A 180 -34.90 -31.51 2.03
CA ASP A 180 -35.61 -30.32 1.55
C ASP A 180 -35.19 -29.05 2.29
N VAL A 181 -34.91 -29.13 3.60
CA VAL A 181 -34.44 -28.00 4.42
C VAL A 181 -32.93 -28.06 4.66
N SER A 182 -32.37 -29.23 4.99
CA SER A 182 -30.92 -29.42 5.06
C SER A 182 -30.47 -30.87 4.85
N VAL A 183 -29.28 -31.14 4.33
CA VAL A 183 -28.77 -32.53 4.35
C VAL A 183 -28.37 -32.94 5.75
N LEU A 184 -27.65 -32.05 6.44
CA LEU A 184 -27.16 -32.26 7.79
C LEU A 184 -27.58 -31.10 8.69
N TYR A 185 -28.36 -31.40 9.72
CA TYR A 185 -28.78 -30.50 10.79
C TYR A 185 -28.08 -30.91 12.09
N ASN A 186 -26.98 -30.24 12.43
CA ASN A 186 -26.12 -30.61 13.56
C ASN A 186 -26.30 -29.67 14.75
N PHE A 187 -26.71 -30.21 15.89
CA PHE A 187 -26.65 -29.57 17.22
C PHE A 187 -25.76 -30.32 18.21
N GLY A 188 -25.05 -31.35 17.74
CA GLY A 188 -24.16 -32.18 18.54
C GLY A 188 -22.72 -32.12 18.05
N MET A 189 -22.01 -33.23 18.19
CA MET A 189 -20.63 -33.39 17.76
C MET A 189 -20.54 -34.33 16.57
N ILE A 190 -19.81 -33.92 15.53
CA ILE A 190 -19.47 -34.78 14.39
C ILE A 190 -17.95 -34.81 14.28
N THR A 191 -17.37 -36.00 14.24
CA THR A 191 -15.95 -36.22 14.01
C THR A 191 -15.78 -37.06 12.76
N ASN A 192 -15.18 -36.50 11.71
CA ASN A 192 -14.80 -37.20 10.49
C ASN A 192 -13.30 -37.45 10.52
N ASN A 193 -12.88 -38.66 10.89
CA ASN A 193 -11.49 -39.00 11.14
C ASN A 193 -10.66 -39.06 9.84
N ALA A 194 -9.33 -39.09 9.99
CA ALA A 194 -8.41 -39.15 8.86
C ALA A 194 -8.67 -40.39 8.00
N GLY A 195 -8.74 -40.20 6.68
CA GLY A 195 -9.06 -41.25 5.70
C GLY A 195 -10.56 -41.48 5.47
N ALA A 196 -11.43 -40.95 6.32
CA ALA A 196 -12.88 -41.09 6.18
C ALA A 196 -13.46 -40.08 5.18
N ASN A 197 -14.56 -40.46 4.51
CA ASN A 197 -15.29 -39.58 3.60
C ASN A 197 -16.66 -39.24 4.18
N PHE A 198 -17.00 -37.96 4.16
CA PHE A 198 -18.31 -37.45 4.56
C PHE A 198 -18.86 -36.59 3.41
N TYR A 199 -19.85 -37.12 2.70
CA TYR A 199 -20.39 -36.55 1.47
C TYR A 199 -21.85 -36.15 1.65
N ALA A 200 -22.14 -34.87 1.41
CA ALA A 200 -23.49 -34.29 1.53
C ALA A 200 -23.94 -33.67 0.20
N ARG A 201 -24.85 -34.33 -0.52
CA ARG A 201 -25.44 -33.80 -1.75
C ARG A 201 -26.92 -33.46 -1.54
N PHE A 202 -27.31 -32.23 -1.88
CA PHE A 202 -28.72 -31.80 -1.87
C PHE A 202 -29.21 -31.39 -3.25
N PHE A 203 -30.54 -31.45 -3.41
CA PHE A 203 -31.23 -31.26 -4.69
C PHE A 203 -32.34 -30.19 -4.64
N ARG A 204 -32.73 -29.69 -3.46
CA ARG A 204 -33.84 -28.73 -3.26
C ARG A 204 -33.49 -27.63 -2.26
N ASP A 205 -34.38 -26.65 -2.14
CA ASP A 205 -34.42 -25.34 -1.44
C ASP A 205 -33.88 -25.30 0.01
N GLY A 206 -32.75 -25.93 0.28
CA GLY A 206 -32.23 -26.16 1.61
C GLY A 206 -30.73 -25.92 1.72
N LYS A 207 -30.24 -26.01 2.95
CA LYS A 207 -28.82 -25.84 3.30
C LYS A 207 -28.09 -27.17 3.14
N GLY A 208 -26.85 -27.17 2.66
CA GLY A 208 -26.07 -28.41 2.68
C GLY A 208 -25.82 -28.89 4.11
N ILE A 209 -25.09 -28.10 4.88
CA ILE A 209 -24.74 -28.36 6.27
C ILE A 209 -25.20 -27.18 7.13
N TYR A 210 -26.04 -27.43 8.11
CA TYR A 210 -26.37 -26.50 9.18
C TYR A 210 -25.71 -26.95 10.48
N ASN A 211 -24.69 -26.24 10.93
CA ASN A 211 -24.02 -26.44 12.21
C ASN A 211 -24.54 -25.41 13.22
N GLY A 212 -25.44 -25.82 14.11
CA GLY A 212 -26.13 -24.95 15.07
C GLY A 212 -25.22 -24.37 16.16
N LEU A 213 -25.79 -23.50 16.99
CA LEU A 213 -25.11 -22.94 18.15
C LEU A 213 -24.64 -24.05 19.09
N ASN A 214 -23.40 -23.98 19.58
CA ASN A 214 -22.72 -24.99 20.41
C ASN A 214 -22.46 -26.34 19.74
N ALA A 215 -22.80 -26.50 18.46
CA ALA A 215 -22.48 -27.70 17.70
C ALA A 215 -21.02 -27.68 17.23
N SER A 216 -20.42 -28.85 17.06
CA SER A 216 -19.03 -28.99 16.64
C SER A 216 -18.89 -29.98 15.48
N ILE A 217 -18.13 -29.59 14.46
CA ILE A 217 -17.67 -30.49 13.40
C ILE A 217 -16.14 -30.48 13.42
N ILE A 218 -15.54 -31.64 13.63
CA ILE A 218 -14.09 -31.87 13.55
C ILE A 218 -13.84 -32.74 12.32
N ASN A 219 -13.19 -32.18 11.30
CA ASN A 219 -12.84 -32.87 10.07
C ASN A 219 -11.32 -33.09 10.00
N ALA A 220 -10.89 -34.34 10.08
CA ALA A 220 -9.54 -34.80 9.77
C ALA A 220 -9.46 -35.59 8.46
N GLY A 221 -10.60 -35.96 7.88
CA GLY A 221 -10.73 -36.66 6.60
C GLY A 221 -11.15 -35.75 5.44
N LYS A 222 -12.05 -36.26 4.61
CA LYS A 222 -12.66 -35.51 3.50
C LYS A 222 -14.11 -35.18 3.83
N LEU A 223 -14.44 -33.90 3.93
CA LEU A 223 -15.80 -33.37 4.02
C LEU A 223 -16.14 -32.68 2.70
N GLU A 224 -17.12 -33.20 1.96
CA GLU A 224 -17.54 -32.62 0.69
C GLU A 224 -19.04 -32.38 0.68
N THR A 225 -19.44 -31.19 0.24
CA THR A 225 -20.84 -30.86 0.01
C THR A 225 -21.05 -30.23 -1.35
N ASN A 226 -22.17 -30.61 -2.01
CA ASN A 226 -22.50 -30.15 -3.34
C ASN A 226 -23.99 -29.83 -3.45
N ASN A 227 -24.31 -28.65 -3.99
CA ASN A 227 -25.66 -28.27 -4.39
C ASN A 227 -25.93 -28.69 -5.85
N GLY A 228 -26.81 -29.65 -6.05
CA GLY A 228 -27.29 -30.04 -7.39
C GLY A 228 -28.58 -29.34 -7.84
N GLY A 229 -29.24 -28.57 -6.96
CA GLY A 229 -30.58 -28.00 -7.19
C GLY A 229 -30.56 -26.61 -7.83
N PHE A 230 -31.49 -26.35 -8.75
CA PHE A 230 -31.68 -25.06 -9.42
C PHE A 230 -32.95 -24.38 -8.90
N ASN A 231 -32.95 -23.83 -7.69
CA ASN A 231 -34.04 -22.95 -7.25
C ASN A 231 -33.46 -21.64 -6.72
N PRO A 232 -33.76 -20.47 -7.33
CA PRO A 232 -33.07 -19.22 -7.02
C PRO A 232 -33.63 -18.45 -5.82
N THR A 233 -33.89 -19.08 -4.67
CA THR A 233 -34.45 -18.35 -3.52
C THR A 233 -33.36 -17.77 -2.58
N PRO A 234 -33.27 -16.44 -2.40
CA PRO A 234 -32.09 -15.74 -1.86
C PRO A 234 -31.50 -16.19 -0.51
N TYR A 235 -32.26 -16.89 0.33
CA TYR A 235 -31.85 -17.23 1.71
C TYR A 235 -31.94 -18.72 2.03
N ALA A 236 -32.49 -19.53 1.13
CA ALA A 236 -32.58 -20.97 1.34
C ALA A 236 -31.29 -21.69 0.91
N ASP A 237 -30.54 -21.10 -0.02
CA ASP A 237 -29.48 -21.79 -0.76
C ASP A 237 -28.07 -21.55 -0.20
N THR A 238 -27.91 -21.63 1.13
CA THR A 238 -26.57 -21.57 1.74
C THR A 238 -25.99 -22.97 1.90
N LEU A 239 -24.89 -23.26 1.20
CA LEU A 239 -24.26 -24.57 1.21
C LEU A 239 -23.81 -24.98 2.63
N ILE A 240 -23.15 -24.10 3.37
CA ILE A 240 -22.81 -24.32 4.78
C ILE A 240 -23.21 -23.12 5.63
N VAL A 241 -23.99 -23.37 6.68
CA VAL A 241 -24.31 -22.39 7.73
C VAL A 241 -23.64 -22.85 9.02
N ASN A 242 -22.59 -22.14 9.43
CA ASN A 242 -21.90 -22.37 10.68
C ASN A 242 -22.32 -21.35 11.74
N LEU A 243 -22.97 -21.80 12.80
CA LEU A 243 -23.27 -21.02 14.01
C LEU A 243 -22.48 -21.54 15.24
N GLY A 244 -21.78 -22.66 15.10
CA GLY A 244 -20.98 -23.30 16.14
C GLY A 244 -19.48 -23.28 15.79
N SER A 245 -18.79 -24.39 16.06
CA SER A 245 -17.38 -24.56 15.72
C SER A 245 -17.18 -25.55 14.58
N ILE A 246 -16.36 -25.19 13.59
CA ILE A 246 -15.83 -26.12 12.59
C ILE A 246 -14.30 -26.10 12.69
N GLN A 247 -13.71 -27.28 12.87
CA GLN A 247 -12.26 -27.50 12.82
C GLN A 247 -11.92 -28.40 11.63
N ASN A 248 -11.13 -27.89 10.68
CA ASN A 248 -10.58 -28.68 9.58
C ASN A 248 -9.09 -28.89 9.84
N ALA A 249 -8.71 -30.09 10.29
CA ALA A 249 -7.34 -30.41 10.71
C ALA A 249 -6.34 -30.43 9.54
N ASP A 250 -5.05 -30.44 9.85
CA ASP A 250 -3.99 -30.59 8.86
C ASP A 250 -4.19 -31.84 7.99
N GLY A 251 -3.91 -31.71 6.69
CA GLY A 251 -4.15 -32.75 5.68
C GLY A 251 -5.63 -32.99 5.31
N ALA A 252 -6.59 -32.45 6.07
CA ALA A 252 -8.02 -32.63 5.80
C ALA A 252 -8.49 -31.77 4.63
N ILE A 253 -9.47 -32.29 3.87
CA ILE A 253 -10.07 -31.60 2.73
C ILE A 253 -11.50 -31.24 3.07
N PHE A 254 -11.82 -29.96 3.00
CA PHE A 254 -13.20 -29.48 3.01
C PHE A 254 -13.50 -28.85 1.66
N ARG A 255 -14.39 -29.48 0.88
CA ARG A 255 -14.81 -28.98 -0.42
C ARG A 255 -16.29 -28.64 -0.46
N GLY A 256 -16.60 -27.46 -0.99
CA GLY A 256 -17.96 -26.99 -1.20
C GLY A 256 -18.19 -26.58 -2.64
N PHE A 257 -19.27 -27.08 -3.25
CA PHE A 257 -19.73 -26.64 -4.56
C PHE A 257 -21.15 -26.08 -4.46
N SER A 258 -21.34 -24.84 -4.89
CA SER A 258 -22.64 -24.16 -4.88
C SER A 258 -23.12 -23.82 -6.29
N TYR A 259 -24.43 -23.98 -6.52
CA TYR A 259 -25.13 -23.54 -7.72
C TYR A 259 -26.55 -23.10 -7.37
N PRO A 260 -26.98 -21.91 -7.81
CA PRO A 260 -26.54 -20.60 -7.34
C PRO A 260 -26.94 -20.30 -5.88
N GLY A 261 -26.02 -19.80 -5.05
CA GLY A 261 -26.31 -19.42 -3.65
C GLY A 261 -25.07 -19.08 -2.82
N ASN A 262 -25.27 -18.69 -1.55
CA ASN A 262 -24.16 -18.45 -0.61
C ASN A 262 -23.37 -19.75 -0.41
N GLY A 263 -22.04 -19.70 -0.49
CA GLY A 263 -21.20 -20.88 -0.27
C GLY A 263 -21.04 -21.22 1.21
N PHE A 264 -20.72 -20.22 2.02
CA PHE A 264 -20.39 -20.43 3.41
C PHE A 264 -20.81 -19.22 4.24
N PHE A 265 -21.71 -19.41 5.19
CA PHE A 265 -22.09 -18.42 6.18
C PHE A 265 -21.49 -18.77 7.53
N ASN A 266 -20.66 -17.89 8.09
CA ASN A 266 -20.08 -18.02 9.41
C ASN A 266 -20.73 -16.98 10.35
N GLY A 267 -21.63 -17.43 11.23
CA GLY A 267 -22.38 -16.56 12.12
C GLY A 267 -21.50 -15.88 13.20
N GLN A 268 -22.08 -14.90 13.89
CA GLN A 268 -21.33 -14.02 14.81
C GLN A 268 -20.60 -14.74 15.96
N ALA A 269 -21.20 -15.80 16.51
CA ALA A 269 -20.60 -16.61 17.57
C ALA A 269 -19.77 -17.80 17.02
N ALA A 270 -19.70 -17.94 15.71
CA ALA A 270 -19.13 -19.11 15.07
C ALA A 270 -17.61 -18.99 14.89
N THR A 271 -16.94 -20.13 14.98
CA THR A 271 -15.50 -20.24 14.75
C THR A 271 -15.23 -21.25 13.66
N LEU A 272 -14.39 -20.86 12.69
CA LEU A 272 -13.81 -21.77 11.70
C LEU A 272 -12.29 -21.77 11.88
N THR A 273 -11.73 -22.89 12.29
CA THR A 273 -10.28 -23.10 12.36
C THR A 273 -9.88 -24.11 11.29
N ASN A 274 -9.03 -23.70 10.36
CA ASN A 274 -8.59 -24.51 9.25
C ASN A 274 -7.05 -24.62 9.23
N GLU A 275 -6.55 -25.82 9.45
CA GLU A 275 -5.16 -26.24 9.29
C GLU A 275 -4.97 -27.05 7.99
N GLY A 276 -6.07 -27.54 7.39
CA GLY A 276 -6.08 -28.25 6.11
C GLY A 276 -6.41 -27.36 4.91
N SER A 277 -7.04 -27.95 3.89
CA SER A 277 -7.47 -27.26 2.68
C SER A 277 -8.97 -27.07 2.61
N ILE A 278 -9.43 -25.82 2.60
CA ILE A 278 -10.79 -25.44 2.26
C ILE A 278 -10.84 -24.95 0.81
N ARG A 279 -11.68 -25.58 -0.01
CA ARG A 279 -11.98 -25.13 -1.38
C ARG A 279 -13.47 -24.98 -1.56
N LEU A 280 -13.89 -23.74 -1.72
CA LEU A 280 -15.26 -23.37 -2.02
C LEU A 280 -15.30 -22.91 -3.49
N GLU A 281 -16.21 -23.47 -4.28
CA GLU A 281 -16.43 -23.09 -5.68
C GLU A 281 -17.92 -22.81 -5.95
N SER A 282 -18.21 -21.71 -6.65
CA SER A 282 -19.54 -21.44 -7.20
C SER A 282 -19.49 -21.35 -8.73
N LEU A 283 -20.45 -21.99 -9.40
CA LEU A 283 -20.60 -21.91 -10.86
C LEU A 283 -21.56 -20.78 -11.30
N GLY A 284 -22.11 -19.99 -10.36
CA GLY A 284 -22.99 -18.85 -10.64
C GLY A 284 -23.79 -18.39 -9.42
N GLY A 285 -24.25 -17.14 -9.40
CA GLY A 285 -25.05 -16.56 -8.30
C GLY A 285 -24.85 -15.04 -8.18
N ASN A 286 -25.74 -14.35 -7.44
CA ASN A 286 -25.64 -12.91 -7.16
C ASN A 286 -25.31 -12.62 -5.67
N PHE A 287 -24.86 -13.60 -4.90
CA PHE A 287 -24.73 -13.50 -3.44
C PHE A 287 -23.31 -13.82 -2.94
N PHE A 288 -23.00 -13.41 -1.70
CA PHE A 288 -21.71 -13.57 -1.05
C PHE A 288 -21.29 -15.05 -0.98
N PHE A 289 -20.08 -15.34 -1.43
CA PHE A 289 -19.67 -16.73 -1.48
C PHE A 289 -19.14 -17.23 -0.13
N LEU A 290 -18.32 -16.43 0.55
CA LEU A 290 -18.02 -16.58 1.97
C LEU A 290 -18.48 -15.32 2.71
N ASP A 291 -19.41 -15.49 3.63
CA ASP A 291 -20.02 -14.43 4.43
C ASP A 291 -19.66 -14.63 5.92
N ASN A 292 -18.76 -13.78 6.44
CA ASN A 292 -18.19 -13.93 7.77
C ASN A 292 -18.65 -12.85 8.75
N PHE A 293 -19.38 -13.26 9.78
CA PHE A 293 -19.72 -12.47 10.97
C PHE A 293 -18.91 -12.89 12.21
N GLY A 294 -18.24 -14.03 12.18
CA GLY A 294 -17.54 -14.64 13.32
C GLY A 294 -16.01 -14.61 13.18
N ILE A 295 -15.36 -15.68 13.65
CA ILE A 295 -13.89 -15.83 13.58
C ILE A 295 -13.53 -16.90 12.55
N ILE A 296 -12.65 -16.54 11.62
CA ILE A 296 -12.03 -17.46 10.66
C ILE A 296 -10.52 -17.39 10.82
N GLU A 297 -9.90 -18.53 11.06
CA GLU A 297 -8.45 -18.73 11.01
C GLU A 297 -8.14 -19.82 10.00
N SER A 298 -7.34 -19.52 8.97
CA SER A 298 -7.11 -20.49 7.90
C SER A 298 -5.67 -20.53 7.40
N ASP A 299 -5.14 -21.74 7.31
CA ASP A 299 -3.86 -22.07 6.66
C ASP A 299 -4.01 -22.13 5.14
N SER A 300 -5.08 -22.74 4.59
CA SER A 300 -5.33 -22.76 3.14
C SER A 300 -6.80 -22.65 2.81
N LEU A 301 -7.23 -21.50 2.28
CA LEU A 301 -8.60 -21.26 1.82
C LEU A 301 -8.61 -20.76 0.37
N THR A 302 -9.40 -21.41 -0.47
CA THR A 302 -9.73 -20.92 -1.81
C THR A 302 -11.23 -20.68 -1.90
N ALA A 303 -11.64 -19.44 -2.17
CA ALA A 303 -13.01 -19.04 -2.44
C ALA A 303 -13.08 -18.55 -3.89
N GLN A 304 -13.74 -19.32 -4.75
CA GLN A 304 -13.96 -18.94 -6.15
C GLN A 304 -15.44 -18.68 -6.40
N ALA A 305 -15.79 -17.40 -6.60
CA ALA A 305 -17.14 -16.97 -6.90
C ALA A 305 -17.37 -16.79 -8.41
N GLY A 306 -18.47 -17.35 -8.91
CA GLY A 306 -19.04 -17.05 -10.22
C GLY A 306 -20.28 -16.15 -10.11
N GLY A 307 -20.65 -15.46 -11.20
CA GLY A 307 -21.80 -14.53 -11.22
C GLY A 307 -21.53 -13.21 -10.48
N ASN A 308 -22.54 -12.37 -10.20
CA ASN A 308 -22.37 -11.05 -9.57
C ASN A 308 -22.20 -11.13 -8.04
N ALA A 309 -21.21 -11.86 -7.56
CA ALA A 309 -21.06 -12.27 -6.16
C ALA A 309 -19.70 -11.85 -5.57
N VAL A 310 -19.67 -11.18 -4.42
CA VAL A 310 -18.40 -10.96 -3.68
C VAL A 310 -17.87 -12.31 -3.20
N ALA A 311 -16.59 -12.61 -3.46
CA ALA A 311 -15.99 -13.88 -3.08
C ALA A 311 -15.89 -14.03 -1.55
N ILE A 312 -15.46 -12.97 -0.86
CA ILE A 312 -15.36 -12.94 0.60
C ILE A 312 -15.89 -11.61 1.14
N TYR A 313 -16.81 -11.69 2.10
CA TYR A 313 -17.28 -10.56 2.88
C TYR A 313 -16.96 -10.79 4.36
N ASN A 314 -16.17 -9.90 4.96
CA ASN A 314 -15.81 -9.93 6.37
C ASN A 314 -16.51 -8.78 7.10
N HIS A 315 -17.64 -9.06 7.76
CA HIS A 315 -18.52 -8.07 8.36
C HIS A 315 -17.96 -7.42 9.62
N THR A 316 -18.53 -6.27 9.98
CA THR A 316 -18.23 -5.54 11.21
C THR A 316 -18.29 -6.45 12.45
N GLY A 317 -17.22 -6.45 13.25
CA GLY A 317 -17.09 -7.27 14.47
C GLY A 317 -16.49 -8.67 14.24
N ALA A 318 -16.35 -9.10 12.99
CA ALA A 318 -15.73 -10.36 12.62
C ALA A 318 -14.19 -10.29 12.65
N SER A 319 -13.53 -11.44 12.53
CA SER A 319 -12.09 -11.53 12.30
C SER A 319 -11.78 -12.60 11.25
N PHE A 320 -10.90 -12.26 10.31
CA PHE A 320 -10.35 -13.16 9.31
C PHE A 320 -8.83 -13.16 9.40
N THR A 321 -8.23 -14.30 9.73
CA THR A 321 -6.77 -14.47 9.80
C THR A 321 -6.30 -15.49 8.76
N ASN A 322 -5.55 -15.02 7.76
CA ASN A 322 -4.78 -15.86 6.85
C ASN A 322 -3.45 -16.24 7.50
N LYS A 323 -3.24 -17.52 7.76
CA LYS A 323 -2.03 -18.07 8.39
C LYS A 323 -0.97 -18.49 7.37
N SER A 324 -1.36 -18.89 6.15
CA SER A 324 -0.42 -19.36 5.11
C SER A 324 -0.84 -19.02 3.68
N TYR A 325 -2.02 -19.43 3.22
CA TYR A 325 -2.49 -19.19 1.85
C TYR A 325 -3.99 -18.86 1.79
N LEU A 326 -4.31 -17.74 1.14
CA LEU A 326 -5.67 -17.37 0.77
C LEU A 326 -5.72 -17.11 -0.74
N ALA A 327 -6.72 -17.67 -1.42
CA ALA A 327 -7.08 -17.29 -2.77
C ALA A 327 -8.56 -16.88 -2.83
N ALA A 328 -8.82 -15.61 -3.06
CA ALA A 328 -10.15 -15.08 -3.33
C ALA A 328 -10.22 -14.72 -4.82
N ARG A 329 -11.01 -15.49 -5.57
CA ARG A 329 -11.10 -15.34 -7.02
C ARG A 329 -12.51 -15.05 -7.47
N TYR A 330 -12.63 -14.14 -8.42
CA TYR A 330 -13.91 -13.70 -8.95
C TYR A 330 -13.93 -13.68 -10.48
N ASN A 331 -15.01 -14.19 -11.08
CA ASN A 331 -15.11 -14.40 -12.52
C ASN A 331 -16.19 -13.54 -13.22
N SER A 332 -16.67 -12.44 -12.64
CA SER A 332 -17.74 -11.63 -13.27
C SER A 332 -17.58 -10.11 -13.12
N SER A 333 -18.42 -9.33 -13.81
CA SER A 333 -18.09 -7.97 -14.24
C SER A 333 -18.64 -6.81 -13.39
N ASN A 334 -19.00 -6.95 -12.11
CA ASN A 334 -19.73 -5.88 -11.41
C ASN A 334 -19.51 -5.73 -9.88
N GLN A 335 -18.52 -6.37 -9.24
CA GLN A 335 -18.42 -6.33 -7.76
C GLN A 335 -16.98 -6.30 -7.23
N TYR A 336 -16.87 -6.26 -5.90
CA TYR A 336 -15.62 -6.41 -5.16
C TYR A 336 -15.26 -7.89 -5.00
N THR A 337 -13.98 -8.25 -5.01
CA THR A 337 -13.56 -9.64 -4.73
C THR A 337 -13.59 -9.93 -3.23
N PHE A 338 -13.02 -9.00 -2.45
CA PHE A 338 -12.97 -9.08 -1.00
C PHE A 338 -13.48 -7.75 -0.42
N VAL A 339 -14.53 -7.81 0.40
CA VAL A 339 -14.99 -6.67 1.21
C VAL A 339 -14.62 -6.90 2.66
N ASN A 340 -13.93 -5.94 3.27
CA ASN A 340 -13.51 -6.00 4.66
C ASN A 340 -14.08 -4.82 5.48
N GLU A 341 -14.92 -5.14 6.46
CA GLU A 341 -15.48 -4.19 7.44
C GLU A 341 -14.94 -4.37 8.85
N ALA A 342 -14.07 -5.36 9.08
CA ALA A 342 -13.51 -5.66 10.41
C ALA A 342 -12.03 -6.03 10.32
N LEU A 343 -11.53 -6.92 11.18
CA LEU A 343 -10.11 -7.29 11.21
C LEU A 343 -9.80 -8.33 10.13
N LEU A 344 -8.99 -7.97 9.14
CA LEU A 344 -8.32 -8.85 8.20
C LEU A 344 -6.83 -8.91 8.53
N LYS A 345 -6.32 -10.08 8.94
CA LYS A 345 -4.92 -10.28 9.31
C LYS A 345 -4.25 -11.26 8.34
N ASN A 346 -3.14 -10.86 7.76
CA ASN A 346 -2.28 -11.72 6.94
C ASN A 346 -0.96 -11.94 7.69
N ASN A 347 -0.71 -13.16 8.17
CA ASN A 347 0.40 -13.46 9.07
C ASN A 347 1.79 -13.42 8.38
N PRO A 348 2.88 -13.33 9.17
CA PRO A 348 4.25 -13.53 8.72
C PRO A 348 4.43 -14.71 7.76
N GLY A 349 4.83 -14.42 6.52
CA GLY A 349 5.09 -15.43 5.49
C GLY A 349 3.84 -15.97 4.78
N ALA A 350 2.64 -15.53 5.15
CA ALA A 350 1.41 -15.89 4.47
C ALA A 350 1.30 -15.17 3.11
N TYR A 351 0.58 -15.79 2.18
CA TYR A 351 0.33 -15.29 0.83
C TYR A 351 -1.18 -15.17 0.59
N MET A 352 -1.61 -14.04 0.05
CA MET A 352 -3.00 -13.75 -0.23
C MET A 352 -3.13 -13.33 -1.70
N ASP A 353 -3.75 -14.18 -2.52
CA ASP A 353 -4.12 -13.93 -3.91
C ASP A 353 -5.56 -13.43 -3.96
N ILE A 354 -5.75 -12.13 -4.17
CA ILE A 354 -7.07 -11.55 -4.41
C ILE A 354 -7.07 -11.09 -5.85
N GLY A 355 -7.93 -11.66 -6.68
CA GLY A 355 -7.93 -11.26 -8.07
C GLY A 355 -9.18 -11.65 -8.82
N THR A 356 -9.33 -11.05 -9.99
CA THR A 356 -10.45 -11.33 -10.88
C THR A 356 -9.96 -11.81 -12.24
N SER A 357 -10.83 -12.48 -12.99
CA SER A 357 -10.55 -12.78 -14.40
C SER A 357 -11.18 -11.78 -15.36
N SER A 358 -11.82 -10.71 -14.86
CA SER A 358 -12.70 -9.82 -15.61
C SER A 358 -12.32 -8.34 -15.48
N VAL A 359 -12.64 -7.57 -16.52
CA VAL A 359 -12.12 -6.21 -16.74
C VAL A 359 -13.07 -5.11 -16.26
N PHE A 360 -13.91 -5.34 -15.24
CA PHE A 360 -14.96 -4.37 -14.84
C PHE A 360 -15.15 -4.18 -13.32
N ASP A 361 -14.16 -4.51 -12.50
CA ASP A 361 -14.32 -4.46 -11.04
C ASP A 361 -14.08 -3.06 -10.46
N LEU A 362 -14.83 -2.73 -9.39
CA LEU A 362 -14.67 -1.48 -8.64
C LEU A 362 -13.38 -1.50 -7.82
N ALA A 363 -13.21 -2.54 -7.00
CA ALA A 363 -11.96 -2.85 -6.33
C ALA A 363 -11.76 -4.35 -6.05
N GLU A 364 -10.53 -4.86 -6.06
CA GLU A 364 -10.26 -6.25 -5.65
C GLU A 364 -10.39 -6.40 -4.13
N LEU A 365 -9.71 -5.52 -3.38
CA LEU A 365 -9.87 -5.39 -1.94
C LEU A 365 -10.54 -4.06 -1.60
N TYR A 366 -11.76 -4.12 -1.09
CA TYR A 366 -12.46 -2.97 -0.53
C TYR A 366 -12.44 -3.01 0.99
N ASN A 367 -11.56 -2.19 1.60
CA ASN A 367 -11.50 -2.00 3.04
C ASN A 367 -12.38 -0.81 3.43
N THR A 368 -13.50 -1.05 4.12
CA THR A 368 -14.46 0.00 4.49
C THR A 368 -13.94 0.83 5.66
N SER A 369 -14.69 1.87 6.07
CA SER A 369 -14.27 2.79 7.14
C SER A 369 -14.11 2.15 8.52
N THR A 370 -14.72 0.99 8.76
CA THR A 370 -14.57 0.21 10.00
C THR A 370 -13.53 -0.90 9.88
N GLY A 371 -13.06 -1.19 8.65
CA GLY A 371 -12.14 -2.26 8.36
C GLY A 371 -10.70 -1.94 8.78
N ILE A 372 -10.01 -2.96 9.29
CA ILE A 372 -8.60 -2.94 9.65
C ILE A 372 -7.91 -4.08 8.90
N VAL A 373 -6.94 -3.76 8.03
CA VAL A 373 -6.09 -4.74 7.35
C VAL A 373 -4.72 -4.72 7.99
N GLN A 374 -4.33 -5.81 8.65
CA GLN A 374 -2.98 -6.01 9.20
C GLN A 374 -2.21 -6.97 8.31
N ASN A 375 -1.38 -6.43 7.42
CA ASN A 375 -0.54 -7.21 6.55
C ASN A 375 0.86 -7.38 7.15
N MET A 376 1.21 -8.63 7.45
CA MET A 376 2.57 -9.09 7.72
C MET A 376 2.97 -10.19 6.72
N GLY A 377 2.31 -10.30 5.56
CA GLY A 377 2.60 -11.30 4.54
C GLY A 377 2.57 -10.69 3.14
N THR A 378 2.48 -11.50 2.09
CA THR A 378 2.28 -10.96 0.75
C THR A 378 0.79 -10.88 0.43
N ILE A 379 0.32 -9.72 -0.04
CA ILE A 379 -1.00 -9.58 -0.65
C ILE A 379 -0.76 -9.25 -2.13
N ASP A 380 -1.14 -10.18 -3.01
CA ASP A 380 -1.12 -10.03 -4.47
C ASP A 380 -2.53 -9.70 -4.94
N LEU A 381 -2.69 -8.48 -5.45
CA LEU A 381 -3.90 -7.91 -5.99
C LEU A 381 -3.83 -7.97 -7.52
N MET A 382 -4.53 -8.92 -8.13
CA MET A 382 -4.42 -9.22 -9.56
C MET A 382 -5.65 -8.84 -10.40
N TYR A 383 -5.38 -8.18 -11.54
CA TYR A 383 -6.21 -8.11 -12.76
C TYR A 383 -7.48 -7.23 -12.76
N SER A 384 -7.63 -6.26 -11.86
CA SER A 384 -8.74 -5.30 -11.95
C SER A 384 -8.56 -4.27 -13.06
N SER A 385 -9.69 -3.83 -13.62
CA SER A 385 -9.79 -2.58 -14.37
C SER A 385 -9.96 -1.34 -13.50
N GLY A 386 -10.41 -1.53 -12.26
CA GLY A 386 -10.61 -0.50 -11.25
C GLY A 386 -9.44 -0.39 -10.29
N SER A 387 -9.75 -0.12 -9.03
CA SER A 387 -8.77 -0.08 -7.95
C SER A 387 -8.32 -1.49 -7.58
N ALA A 388 -7.02 -1.71 -7.38
CA ALA A 388 -6.57 -2.92 -6.71
C ALA A 388 -7.01 -2.88 -5.22
N LEU A 389 -6.78 -1.74 -4.57
CA LEU A 389 -7.16 -1.47 -3.19
C LEU A 389 -7.96 -0.17 -3.10
N LEU A 390 -9.18 -0.27 -2.56
CA LEU A 390 -9.96 0.88 -2.11
C LEU A 390 -9.99 0.87 -0.58
N ASN A 391 -9.23 1.76 0.06
CA ASN A 391 -9.12 1.84 1.50
C ASN A 391 -9.86 3.05 2.07
N MET A 392 -10.89 2.82 2.88
CA MET A 392 -11.58 3.84 3.68
C MET A 392 -11.29 3.72 5.18
N GLY A 393 -10.70 2.60 5.62
CA GLY A 393 -10.41 2.28 7.03
C GLY A 393 -8.92 2.37 7.36
N ILE A 394 -8.39 1.37 8.07
CA ILE A 394 -6.98 1.29 8.45
C ILE A 394 -6.30 0.15 7.68
N VAL A 395 -5.16 0.42 7.05
CA VAL A 395 -4.27 -0.58 6.47
C VAL A 395 -2.89 -0.43 7.10
N GLU A 396 -2.45 -1.46 7.80
CA GLU A 396 -1.14 -1.58 8.45
C GLU A 396 -0.33 -2.64 7.73
N ASN A 397 0.63 -2.22 6.91
CA ASN A 397 1.61 -3.11 6.30
C ASN A 397 2.89 -3.11 7.15
N THR A 398 3.08 -4.10 8.03
CA THR A 398 4.20 -4.10 8.99
C THR A 398 5.17 -5.21 8.66
N GLY A 399 6.45 -4.87 8.41
CA GLY A 399 7.53 -5.80 8.07
C GLY A 399 7.97 -5.73 6.59
N ASN A 400 8.84 -6.65 6.17
CA ASN A 400 9.38 -6.69 4.80
C ASN A 400 8.40 -7.34 3.81
N TYR A 401 7.16 -6.86 3.81
CA TYR A 401 6.02 -7.56 3.24
C TYR A 401 5.34 -6.75 2.14
N THR A 402 4.92 -7.44 1.09
CA THR A 402 4.68 -6.81 -0.21
C THR A 402 3.20 -6.73 -0.52
N PHE A 403 2.73 -5.54 -0.88
CA PHE A 403 1.53 -5.38 -1.68
C PHE A 403 1.96 -5.43 -3.14
N ILE A 404 1.72 -6.57 -3.78
CA ILE A 404 1.94 -6.71 -5.22
C ILE A 404 0.63 -6.33 -5.88
N TYR A 405 0.67 -5.50 -6.91
CA TYR A 405 -0.45 -5.45 -7.83
C TYR A 405 0.02 -5.63 -9.27
N LYS A 406 -0.78 -6.35 -10.04
CA LYS A 406 -0.55 -6.62 -11.46
C LYS A 406 -1.64 -5.95 -12.27
N ALA A 407 -1.27 -4.99 -13.10
CA ALA A 407 -2.23 -4.31 -13.95
C ALA A 407 -2.75 -5.26 -15.05
N GLY A 408 -4.03 -5.62 -14.97
CA GLY A 408 -4.70 -6.41 -15.98
C GLY A 408 -5.13 -5.57 -17.18
N GLY A 409 -4.33 -5.55 -18.24
CA GLY A 409 -4.75 -5.03 -19.56
C GLY A 409 -5.01 -3.52 -19.65
N ASN A 410 -5.28 -3.04 -20.87
CA ASN A 410 -5.51 -1.63 -21.22
C ASN A 410 -6.85 -1.09 -20.64
N SER A 411 -7.02 -1.03 -19.32
CA SER A 411 -8.15 -0.31 -18.74
C SER A 411 -7.93 1.20 -18.92
N THR A 412 -8.84 1.90 -19.58
CA THR A 412 -8.77 3.36 -19.80
C THR A 412 -9.53 4.17 -18.74
N GLY A 413 -10.10 3.52 -17.72
CA GLY A 413 -11.19 4.05 -16.91
C GLY A 413 -10.85 4.68 -15.54
N THR A 414 -9.87 4.16 -14.79
CA THR A 414 -9.54 4.67 -13.46
C THR A 414 -8.07 5.11 -13.40
N ASN A 415 -7.83 6.30 -12.85
CA ASN A 415 -6.49 6.85 -12.78
C ASN A 415 -5.66 6.27 -11.62
N CYS A 416 -6.25 5.54 -10.65
CA CYS A 416 -5.63 5.15 -9.39
C CYS A 416 -5.75 3.64 -9.15
N ARG A 417 -4.68 2.97 -8.68
CA ARG A 417 -4.70 1.55 -8.31
C ARG A 417 -4.85 1.32 -6.81
N ILE A 418 -4.25 2.17 -6.00
CA ILE A 418 -4.51 2.24 -4.57
C ILE A 418 -5.23 3.57 -4.32
N GLU A 419 -6.51 3.51 -4.00
CA GLU A 419 -7.30 4.66 -3.57
C GLU A 419 -7.40 4.66 -2.05
N ASN A 420 -6.65 5.55 -1.40
CA ASN A 420 -6.67 5.72 0.04
C ASN A 420 -7.52 6.93 0.44
N TYR A 421 -8.65 6.66 1.09
CA TYR A 421 -9.51 7.62 1.80
C TYR A 421 -9.35 7.53 3.32
N GLY A 422 -8.69 6.48 3.84
CA GLY A 422 -8.47 6.22 5.26
C GLY A 422 -7.02 6.38 5.72
N THR A 423 -6.57 5.52 6.63
CA THR A 423 -5.20 5.43 7.12
C THR A 423 -4.46 4.30 6.42
N PHE A 424 -3.31 4.59 5.82
CA PHE A 424 -2.41 3.60 5.24
C PHE A 424 -1.01 3.79 5.82
N THR A 425 -0.56 2.84 6.63
CA THR A 425 0.77 2.83 7.24
C THR A 425 1.55 1.65 6.70
N ALA A 426 2.73 1.88 6.12
CA ALA A 426 3.68 0.84 5.76
C ALA A 426 4.94 0.99 6.59
N GLU A 427 5.19 0.06 7.52
CA GLU A 427 6.39 -0.01 8.35
C GLU A 427 7.44 -0.95 7.73
N SER A 428 8.68 -0.46 7.59
CA SER A 428 9.83 -1.17 6.97
C SER A 428 9.67 -1.47 5.46
N SER A 429 10.60 -2.21 4.84
CA SER A 429 10.83 -2.25 3.38
C SER A 429 9.74 -2.96 2.56
N GLY A 430 8.49 -2.88 3.00
CA GLY A 430 7.32 -3.38 2.31
C GLY A 430 7.22 -2.72 0.94
N LEU A 431 7.50 -3.51 -0.08
CA LEU A 431 7.48 -3.08 -1.46
C LEU A 431 6.01 -2.96 -1.89
N VAL A 432 5.64 -1.78 -2.41
CA VAL A 432 4.46 -1.66 -3.27
C VAL A 432 5.00 -1.80 -4.69
N ASP A 433 4.84 -2.99 -5.28
CA ASP A 433 5.41 -3.30 -6.60
C ASP A 433 4.37 -3.10 -7.71
N PRO A 434 4.43 -2.00 -8.49
CA PRO A 434 3.75 -1.90 -9.78
C PRO A 434 4.37 -2.86 -10.78
N SER A 435 4.02 -4.14 -10.72
CA SER A 435 4.49 -5.11 -11.69
C SER A 435 3.69 -4.99 -13.01
N MET A 436 4.22 -4.17 -13.93
CA MET A 436 3.92 -4.07 -15.37
C MET A 436 2.51 -3.59 -15.80
N GLY A 437 2.46 -2.44 -16.49
CA GLY A 437 1.33 -1.99 -17.31
C GLY A 437 1.30 -0.47 -17.51
N TYR A 438 1.02 0.00 -18.73
CA TYR A 438 1.19 1.39 -19.15
C TYR A 438 0.18 2.40 -18.54
N SER A 439 0.65 3.62 -18.24
CA SER A 439 -0.07 4.93 -18.24
C SER A 439 -1.02 5.36 -17.10
N GLN A 440 -1.02 4.76 -15.90
CA GLN A 440 -1.93 5.19 -14.81
C GLN A 440 -1.22 5.61 -13.52
N GLN A 441 -1.85 6.47 -12.71
CA GLN A 441 -1.39 6.80 -11.36
C GLN A 441 -1.53 5.54 -10.48
N HIS A 442 -0.54 5.32 -9.64
CA HIS A 442 -0.46 4.08 -8.87
C HIS A 442 -1.12 4.22 -7.51
N ILE A 443 -0.93 5.37 -6.86
CA ILE A 443 -1.45 5.64 -5.52
C ILE A 443 -2.15 7.01 -5.53
N CYS A 444 -3.38 7.04 -5.03
CA CYS A 444 -4.16 8.24 -4.84
C CYS A 444 -4.59 8.33 -3.38
N ASN A 445 -3.98 9.26 -2.65
CA ASN A 445 -4.30 9.59 -1.27
C ASN A 445 -5.25 10.79 -1.26
N TYR A 446 -6.53 10.57 -0.97
CA TYR A 446 -7.57 11.59 -1.07
C TYR A 446 -7.61 12.52 0.15
N THR A 447 -8.42 13.57 0.08
CA THR A 447 -8.60 14.52 1.18
C THR A 447 -9.03 13.81 2.47
N ASN A 448 -8.43 14.19 3.60
CA ASN A 448 -8.57 13.56 4.93
C ASN A 448 -7.93 12.18 5.11
N ALA A 449 -7.39 11.57 4.04
CA ALA A 449 -6.63 10.35 4.16
C ALA A 449 -5.24 10.64 4.77
N PHE A 450 -4.75 9.67 5.55
CA PHE A 450 -3.41 9.68 6.14
C PHE A 450 -2.60 8.55 5.52
N MET A 451 -1.45 8.88 4.96
CA MET A 451 -0.52 7.90 4.42
C MET A 451 0.85 8.08 5.06
N TYR A 452 1.35 7.03 5.70
CA TYR A 452 2.66 6.98 6.33
C TYR A 452 3.46 5.85 5.70
N LEU A 453 4.54 6.20 4.99
CA LEU A 453 5.41 5.22 4.35
C LEU A 453 6.78 5.27 5.03
N HIS A 454 7.17 4.15 5.65
CA HIS A 454 8.38 4.01 6.43
C HIS A 454 9.40 3.16 5.64
N SER A 455 10.58 3.72 5.37
CA SER A 455 11.73 3.07 4.69
C SER A 455 11.57 2.79 3.18
N ASP A 456 12.53 2.03 2.60
CA ASP A 456 12.89 1.92 1.17
C ASP A 456 11.71 1.60 0.25
N PHE A 457 10.89 2.60 -0.03
CA PHE A 457 9.91 2.55 -1.10
C PHE A 457 10.66 2.52 -2.43
N VAL A 458 10.85 1.33 -3.00
CA VAL A 458 11.52 1.16 -4.30
C VAL A 458 10.45 1.02 -5.38
N GLY A 459 10.04 2.13 -5.99
CA GLY A 459 9.33 2.05 -7.27
C GLY A 459 10.29 1.55 -8.35
N VAL A 460 10.42 0.24 -8.56
CA VAL A 460 11.27 -0.33 -9.61
C VAL A 460 10.53 -0.30 -10.95
N GLY A 461 10.38 0.88 -11.54
CA GLY A 461 9.93 1.00 -12.93
C GLY A 461 11.04 0.59 -13.91
N GLN A 462 10.72 -0.24 -14.90
CA GLN A 462 11.62 -0.56 -16.02
C GLN A 462 12.03 0.73 -16.79
N PRO A 463 13.28 0.85 -17.30
CA PRO A 463 13.85 2.12 -17.78
C PRO A 463 13.21 2.76 -19.03
N ASN A 464 12.31 2.07 -19.72
CA ASN A 464 11.86 2.44 -21.08
C ASN A 464 10.37 2.83 -21.18
N LEU A 465 9.67 3.06 -20.05
CA LEU A 465 8.20 3.01 -20.06
C LEU A 465 7.44 4.11 -19.29
N MET A 466 8.09 5.23 -18.94
CA MET A 466 7.40 6.39 -18.34
C MET A 466 7.52 7.66 -19.22
N GLN A 467 7.04 7.58 -20.47
CA GLN A 467 6.63 8.78 -21.22
C GLN A 467 5.13 9.02 -21.01
N ASN A 468 4.68 9.42 -19.82
CA ASN A 468 3.34 10.02 -19.74
C ASN A 468 3.10 10.89 -18.50
N SER A 469 2.18 11.82 -18.69
CA SER A 469 1.79 13.00 -17.88
C SER A 469 1.05 12.73 -16.56
N GLY A 470 1.00 11.48 -16.07
CA GLY A 470 0.33 11.11 -14.82
C GLY A 470 1.31 10.98 -13.66
N GLY A 471 1.12 11.73 -12.57
CA GLY A 471 1.96 11.64 -11.36
C GLY A 471 1.89 10.26 -10.69
N PHE A 472 3.01 9.83 -10.08
CA PHE A 472 3.16 8.55 -9.39
C PHE A 472 2.29 8.44 -8.11
N ILE A 473 2.24 9.53 -7.34
CA ILE A 473 1.36 9.71 -6.18
C ILE A 473 0.53 10.97 -6.42
N LYS A 474 -0.79 10.83 -6.41
CA LYS A 474 -1.70 11.96 -6.20
C LYS A 474 -1.97 12.05 -4.71
N ASN A 475 -1.61 13.14 -4.06
CA ASN A 475 -1.83 13.32 -2.63
C ASN A 475 -2.64 14.60 -2.37
N ASP A 476 -3.94 14.43 -2.18
CA ASP A 476 -4.85 15.47 -1.69
C ASP A 476 -4.95 15.43 -0.13
N GLY A 477 -4.35 14.42 0.50
CA GLY A 477 -4.33 14.15 1.96
C GLY A 477 -3.01 14.49 2.67
N TYR A 478 -2.79 13.94 3.87
CA TYR A 478 -1.50 14.05 4.59
C TYR A 478 -0.61 12.86 4.20
N LEU A 479 0.58 13.17 3.68
CA LEU A 479 1.62 12.20 3.36
C LEU A 479 2.85 12.50 4.21
N GLU A 480 3.25 11.55 5.04
CA GLU A 480 4.53 11.58 5.75
C GLU A 480 5.43 10.47 5.23
N LEU A 481 6.62 10.86 4.79
CA LEU A 481 7.67 9.94 4.34
C LEU A 481 8.75 9.95 5.41
N TYR A 482 8.85 8.90 6.21
CA TYR A 482 9.82 8.81 7.30
C TYR A 482 10.86 7.72 7.04
N THR A 483 12.14 8.08 7.12
CA THR A 483 13.26 7.15 6.90
C THR A 483 14.30 7.24 8.02
N PRO A 484 14.17 6.44 9.09
CA PRO A 484 15.14 6.47 10.18
C PRO A 484 16.47 5.78 9.81
N SER A 485 16.50 4.96 8.74
CA SER A 485 17.70 4.19 8.33
C SER A 485 17.86 3.97 6.81
N GLY A 486 17.06 4.60 5.93
CA GLY A 486 16.95 4.21 4.51
C GLY A 486 16.78 5.37 3.52
N ARG A 487 16.88 5.06 2.22
CA ARG A 487 16.99 6.00 1.09
C ARG A 487 15.68 6.03 0.30
N VAL A 488 14.93 7.14 0.33
CA VAL A 488 13.75 7.30 -0.53
C VAL A 488 14.18 7.63 -1.97
N ASN A 489 14.36 6.61 -2.81
CA ASN A 489 14.62 6.84 -4.24
C ASN A 489 13.30 6.95 -5.00
N PHE A 490 12.85 8.18 -5.28
CA PHE A 490 11.96 8.36 -6.41
C PHE A 490 12.79 8.19 -7.68
N ARG A 491 12.60 7.06 -8.41
CA ARG A 491 13.09 6.90 -9.78
C ARG A 491 11.96 7.18 -10.77
N SER A 492 11.77 8.43 -11.16
CA SER A 492 10.85 8.84 -12.20
C SER A 492 11.61 9.19 -13.48
N PHE A 493 11.30 8.51 -14.58
CA PHE A 493 11.85 8.81 -15.90
C PHE A 493 11.05 9.90 -16.66
N GLY A 494 10.41 10.82 -15.93
CA GLY A 494 9.64 11.95 -16.49
C GLY A 494 9.33 13.03 -15.43
N SER A 495 8.79 14.18 -15.85
CA SER A 495 8.40 15.26 -14.94
C SER A 495 7.30 14.80 -13.98
N THR A 496 7.64 14.47 -12.73
CA THR A 496 6.65 14.20 -11.69
C THR A 496 5.95 15.50 -11.33
N ALA A 497 4.64 15.58 -11.55
CA ALA A 497 3.82 16.64 -10.99
C ALA A 497 3.14 16.12 -9.72
N PHE A 498 3.58 16.57 -8.54
CA PHE A 498 2.74 16.51 -7.34
C PHE A 498 1.66 17.58 -7.49
N ASN A 499 0.38 17.19 -7.58
CA ASN A 499 -0.73 18.10 -7.80
C ASN A 499 -1.56 18.31 -6.51
N GLN A 500 -1.47 19.53 -5.96
CA GLN A 500 -2.37 20.33 -5.10
C GLN A 500 -2.94 19.85 -3.74
N ASN A 501 -2.63 20.65 -2.70
CA ASN A 501 -3.57 21.31 -1.77
C ASN A 501 -2.85 22.59 -1.24
N PRO A 502 -3.44 23.80 -1.24
CA PRO A 502 -2.74 25.03 -0.82
C PRO A 502 -2.19 24.99 0.61
N ASP A 503 -2.82 24.31 1.56
CA ASP A 503 -2.53 24.59 2.99
C ASP A 503 -1.47 23.68 3.66
N ARG A 504 -0.79 22.78 2.94
CA ARG A 504 0.11 21.78 3.56
C ARG A 504 1.42 21.54 2.79
N PRO A 505 2.55 21.30 3.51
CA PRO A 505 3.82 20.95 2.87
C PRO A 505 3.76 19.58 2.18
N ILE A 506 4.43 19.43 1.03
CA ILE A 506 4.46 18.18 0.25
C ILE A 506 5.49 17.21 0.83
N ILE A 507 6.63 17.74 1.28
CA ILE A 507 7.69 16.95 1.92
C ILE A 507 8.02 17.60 3.26
N LEU A 508 7.72 16.88 4.34
CA LEU A 508 8.23 17.18 5.69
C LEU A 508 9.34 16.17 6.02
N ASN A 509 10.60 16.59 5.88
CA ASN A 509 11.72 15.76 6.33
C ASN A 509 12.01 16.09 7.79
N THR A 510 11.51 15.28 8.73
CA THR A 510 11.62 15.54 10.17
C THR A 510 13.07 15.49 10.67
N ILE A 511 13.32 15.95 11.90
CA ILE A 511 14.67 16.16 12.49
C ILE A 511 15.64 14.98 12.32
N ASN A 512 15.14 13.74 12.34
CA ASN A 512 15.96 12.52 12.20
C ASN A 512 15.92 11.90 10.80
N GLY A 513 15.13 12.45 9.88
CA GLY A 513 14.96 11.92 8.53
C GLY A 513 16.14 12.24 7.62
N THR A 514 16.43 11.32 6.69
CA THR A 514 17.34 11.55 5.57
C THR A 514 16.59 11.37 4.25
N PHE A 515 16.36 12.47 3.54
CA PHE A 515 15.79 12.47 2.20
C PHE A 515 16.90 12.53 1.16
N LYS A 516 16.83 11.70 0.11
CA LYS A 516 17.86 11.64 -0.94
C LYS A 516 17.24 11.34 -2.29
N THR A 517 17.29 12.29 -3.22
CA THR A 517 16.79 12.11 -4.59
C THR A 517 17.93 12.19 -5.61
N ASN A 518 17.80 11.39 -6.67
CA ASN A 518 18.69 11.37 -7.83
C ASN A 518 17.98 11.84 -9.12
N ASP A 519 16.74 12.32 -9.01
CA ASP A 519 15.91 12.71 -10.13
C ASP A 519 15.41 14.15 -10.03
N THR A 520 14.90 14.64 -11.16
CA THR A 520 14.27 15.95 -11.27
C THR A 520 12.95 15.98 -10.49
N LEU A 521 12.84 16.90 -9.53
CA LEU A 521 11.61 17.12 -8.76
C LEU A 521 10.86 18.31 -9.33
N GLY A 522 9.66 18.05 -9.87
CA GLY A 522 8.72 19.06 -10.34
C GLY A 522 7.67 19.39 -9.28
N PHE A 523 7.46 20.68 -9.00
CA PHE A 523 6.39 21.13 -8.12
C PHE A 523 5.49 22.15 -8.83
N GLN A 524 4.20 22.07 -8.53
CA GLN A 524 3.20 23.10 -8.79
C GLN A 524 2.41 23.28 -7.49
N ASN A 525 2.75 24.29 -6.70
CA ASN A 525 2.13 24.53 -5.39
C ASN A 525 1.92 26.03 -5.18
N THR A 526 1.03 26.46 -4.30
CA THR A 526 0.86 27.85 -3.88
C THR A 526 1.56 28.19 -2.55
N HIS A 527 2.12 27.18 -1.84
CA HIS A 527 2.81 27.29 -0.54
C HIS A 527 4.12 26.48 -0.50
N PHE A 528 4.79 26.40 0.68
CA PHE A 528 6.08 25.72 0.90
C PHE A 528 6.04 24.23 0.50
N PRO A 529 6.55 23.84 -0.68
CA PRO A 529 6.48 22.43 -1.09
C PRO A 529 7.46 21.57 -0.27
N ILE A 530 8.54 22.15 0.27
CA ILE A 530 9.53 21.42 1.07
C ILE A 530 9.78 22.15 2.39
N ILE A 531 9.56 21.43 3.50
CA ILE A 531 10.03 21.81 4.83
C ILE A 531 11.06 20.76 5.28
N ASN A 532 12.31 21.19 5.41
CA ASN A 532 13.41 20.33 5.84
C ASN A 532 13.79 20.61 7.30
N GLU A 533 13.62 19.63 8.17
CA GLU A 533 14.08 19.61 9.56
C GLU A 533 15.25 18.64 9.79
N GLY A 534 15.45 17.65 8.91
CA GLY A 534 16.54 16.68 8.92
C GLY A 534 17.59 16.89 7.82
N LYS A 535 18.13 15.81 7.25
CA LYS A 535 19.13 15.86 6.16
C LYS A 535 18.48 15.66 4.78
N PHE A 536 18.70 16.57 3.84
CA PHE A 536 18.19 16.48 2.48
C PHE A 536 19.36 16.48 1.48
N TYR A 537 19.42 15.48 0.59
CA TYR A 537 20.44 15.33 -0.44
C TYR A 537 19.79 15.37 -1.84
N LEU A 538 20.16 16.34 -2.66
CA LEU A 538 19.86 16.35 -4.10
C LEU A 538 21.11 15.93 -4.87
N GLU A 539 21.25 14.65 -5.22
CA GLU A 539 22.50 14.13 -5.81
C GLU A 539 22.61 14.27 -7.33
N MET A 540 21.51 14.04 -8.03
CA MET A 540 21.40 14.07 -9.48
C MET A 540 20.00 14.60 -9.84
N GLY A 541 19.83 15.27 -10.97
CA GLY A 541 18.54 15.83 -11.40
C GLY A 541 18.46 17.36 -11.36
N SER A 542 17.25 17.88 -11.49
CA SER A 542 16.97 19.31 -11.35
C SER A 542 15.73 19.59 -10.51
N PHE A 543 15.71 20.65 -9.72
CA PHE A 543 14.41 21.20 -9.30
C PHE A 543 13.83 21.98 -10.48
N VAL A 544 12.57 21.71 -10.84
CA VAL A 544 11.84 22.49 -11.84
C VAL A 544 10.52 22.92 -11.22
N ASP A 545 10.47 24.13 -10.67
CA ASP A 545 9.22 24.74 -10.22
C ASP A 545 8.54 25.45 -11.40
N VAL A 546 7.30 25.06 -11.69
CA VAL A 546 6.56 25.54 -12.87
C VAL A 546 5.64 26.71 -12.51
N THR A 547 5.21 26.89 -11.26
CA THR A 547 4.40 28.05 -10.82
C THR A 547 4.12 27.97 -9.32
N ASN A 548 4.70 28.86 -8.50
CA ASN A 548 4.41 28.93 -7.06
C ASN A 548 4.10 30.35 -6.54
N SER A 549 3.20 30.46 -5.56
CA SER A 549 2.87 31.69 -4.84
C SER A 549 3.38 31.74 -3.40
N GLY A 550 4.28 30.83 -3.01
CA GLY A 550 5.05 30.85 -1.77
C GLY A 550 6.53 30.51 -1.99
N SER A 551 7.31 30.39 -0.90
CA SER A 551 8.71 29.97 -0.97
C SER A 551 8.85 28.51 -1.43
N VAL A 552 9.82 28.23 -2.31
CA VAL A 552 10.06 26.88 -2.85
C VAL A 552 10.63 25.92 -1.80
N LEU A 553 11.35 26.44 -0.82
CA LEU A 553 12.00 25.60 0.19
C LEU A 553 12.15 26.36 1.49
N LYS A 554 11.79 25.70 2.61
CA LYS A 554 12.10 26.15 3.96
C LYS A 554 13.01 25.13 4.64
N ASN A 555 14.29 25.44 4.75
CA ASN A 555 15.23 24.69 5.56
C ASN A 555 15.17 25.22 7.00
N THR A 556 14.58 24.48 7.92
CA THR A 556 14.39 24.94 9.32
C THR A 556 15.70 24.93 10.10
N SER A 557 15.69 25.43 11.34
CA SER A 557 16.90 25.60 12.15
C SER A 557 17.72 24.34 12.41
N THR A 558 17.10 23.16 12.38
CA THR A 558 17.77 21.86 12.53
C THR A 558 18.15 21.23 11.19
N GLY A 559 17.62 21.74 10.09
CA GLY A 559 17.74 21.14 8.76
C GLY A 559 19.13 21.31 8.15
N GLN A 560 19.59 20.27 7.46
CA GLN A 560 20.79 20.25 6.64
C GLN A 560 20.41 19.93 5.19
N PHE A 561 20.64 20.85 4.26
CA PHE A 561 20.36 20.67 2.83
C PHE A 561 21.67 20.63 2.03
N PHE A 562 21.86 19.58 1.24
CA PHE A 562 23.01 19.33 0.40
C PHE A 562 22.59 19.27 -1.07
N ASN A 563 23.01 20.25 -1.86
CA ASN A 563 22.69 20.34 -3.28
C ASN A 563 23.89 19.96 -4.16
N TYR A 564 23.80 18.84 -4.86
CA TYR A 564 24.76 18.41 -5.88
C TYR A 564 24.20 18.51 -7.31
N ALA A 565 22.99 19.06 -7.49
CA ALA A 565 22.34 19.14 -8.78
C ALA A 565 21.85 20.56 -9.12
N ASP A 566 21.34 20.74 -10.34
CA ASP A 566 20.85 22.04 -10.78
C ASP A 566 19.52 22.37 -10.09
N PHE A 567 19.32 23.63 -9.72
CA PHE A 567 18.11 24.10 -9.07
C PHE A 567 17.51 25.21 -9.92
N VAL A 568 16.42 24.90 -10.64
CA VAL A 568 15.78 25.83 -11.59
C VAL A 568 14.41 26.24 -11.08
N VAL A 569 14.24 27.52 -10.79
CA VAL A 569 12.95 28.09 -10.38
C VAL A 569 12.49 29.09 -11.42
N THR A 570 11.36 28.78 -12.07
CA THR A 570 10.91 29.54 -13.24
C THR A 570 9.96 30.66 -12.85
N MET A 571 9.04 30.42 -11.90
CA MET A 571 8.03 31.41 -11.48
C MET A 571 7.60 31.17 -10.03
N SER A 572 8.13 31.95 -9.09
CA SER A 572 7.69 31.93 -7.69
C SER A 572 7.46 33.36 -7.15
N SER A 573 6.50 33.54 -6.23
CA SER A 573 6.44 34.77 -5.42
C SER A 573 7.41 34.73 -4.22
N GLY A 574 8.00 33.56 -3.92
CA GLY A 574 8.91 33.35 -2.81
C GLY A 574 10.14 32.51 -3.14
N GLY A 575 11.29 32.93 -2.62
CA GLY A 575 12.58 32.25 -2.78
C GLY A 575 12.79 31.04 -1.86
N LEU A 576 14.05 30.78 -1.54
CA LEU A 576 14.52 29.82 -0.54
C LEU A 576 14.64 30.51 0.82
N VAL A 577 14.07 29.91 1.87
CA VAL A 577 14.22 30.37 3.26
C VAL A 577 15.13 29.39 4.01
N ASN A 578 16.27 29.87 4.49
CA ASN A 578 17.23 29.07 5.24
C ASN A 578 17.33 29.55 6.70
N GLN A 579 17.02 28.65 7.61
CA GLN A 579 17.21 28.78 9.06
C GLN A 579 18.26 27.79 9.59
N GLY A 580 18.59 26.75 8.84
CA GLY A 580 19.57 25.71 9.18
C GLY A 580 20.84 25.78 8.33
N THR A 581 21.44 24.64 8.00
CA THR A 581 22.62 24.57 7.12
C THR A 581 22.22 24.26 5.68
N PHE A 582 22.57 25.13 4.73
CA PHE A 582 22.39 24.90 3.30
C PHE A 582 23.75 24.88 2.60
N THR A 583 24.04 23.84 1.83
CA THR A 583 25.33 23.67 1.12
C THR A 583 25.07 23.31 -0.33
N THR A 584 25.57 24.13 -1.26
CA THR A 584 25.68 23.75 -2.68
C THR A 584 27.07 23.22 -2.98
N TYR A 585 27.21 22.36 -3.98
CA TYR A 585 28.51 21.82 -4.40
C TYR A 585 28.94 22.39 -5.75
N GLU A 586 30.22 22.23 -6.07
CA GLU A 586 30.78 22.63 -7.36
C GLU A 586 30.03 21.97 -8.53
N GLY A 587 29.77 22.73 -9.59
CA GLY A 587 29.02 22.28 -10.76
C GLY A 587 27.50 22.46 -10.67
N THR A 588 26.96 22.80 -9.49
CA THR A 588 25.53 23.11 -9.35
C THR A 588 25.18 24.50 -9.87
N ASN A 589 24.08 24.62 -10.62
CA ASN A 589 23.54 25.91 -11.07
C ASN A 589 22.19 26.20 -10.43
N PHE A 590 22.10 27.31 -9.71
CA PHE A 590 20.87 27.82 -9.11
C PHE A 590 20.31 28.92 -10.02
N ASN A 591 19.39 28.57 -10.91
CA ASN A 591 18.85 29.46 -11.93
C ASN A 591 17.45 29.94 -11.53
N TYR A 592 17.30 31.25 -11.28
CA TYR A 592 16.01 31.88 -11.03
C TYR A 592 15.69 32.83 -12.18
N THR A 593 14.59 32.54 -12.88
CA THR A 593 14.25 33.29 -14.09
C THR A 593 13.37 34.50 -13.77
N LYS A 594 12.36 34.39 -12.90
CA LYS A 594 11.42 35.47 -12.61
C LYS A 594 10.72 35.34 -11.25
N MET A 595 10.74 36.39 -10.42
CA MET A 595 9.88 36.51 -9.22
C MET A 595 8.96 37.72 -9.27
N THR A 596 7.66 37.49 -9.06
CA THR A 596 6.62 38.49 -9.37
C THR A 596 6.30 39.47 -8.23
N GLN A 597 6.61 39.15 -6.95
CA GLN A 597 6.56 40.03 -5.75
C GLN A 597 6.58 39.18 -4.46
N GLY A 598 7.24 39.62 -3.37
CA GLY A 598 6.71 39.31 -2.02
C GLY A 598 7.61 38.90 -0.84
N ILE A 599 8.91 38.62 -0.97
CA ILE A 599 9.73 38.18 0.19
C ILE A 599 11.12 38.83 0.17
N ASN A 600 11.76 38.97 1.34
CA ASN A 600 13.04 39.64 1.59
C ASN A 600 14.18 39.25 0.63
N GLY A 601 14.14 38.09 -0.03
CA GLY A 601 14.95 37.84 -1.22
C GLY A 601 14.72 36.47 -1.89
N ILE A 602 15.46 36.18 -2.98
CA ILE A 602 15.49 34.84 -3.61
C ILE A 602 16.15 33.83 -2.66
N VAL A 603 17.20 34.25 -1.98
CA VAL A 603 17.81 33.50 -0.88
C VAL A 603 17.64 34.34 0.38
N ASP A 604 16.77 33.90 1.27
CA ASP A 604 16.53 34.50 2.59
C ASP A 604 17.23 33.64 3.65
N ASN A 605 18.46 33.99 3.98
CA ASN A 605 19.25 33.33 5.01
C ASN A 605 19.06 34.03 6.35
N THR A 606 18.13 33.53 7.16
CA THR A 606 17.73 34.11 8.45
C THR A 606 18.87 34.07 9.49
N SER A 607 18.69 34.75 10.63
CA SER A 607 19.71 34.89 11.68
C SER A 607 20.34 33.58 12.21
N THR A 608 19.66 32.44 12.14
CA THR A 608 20.22 31.13 12.54
C THR A 608 20.83 30.34 11.38
N GLY A 609 20.57 30.78 10.13
CA GLY A 609 20.96 30.07 8.93
C GLY A 609 22.46 30.16 8.64
N VAL A 610 23.03 29.04 8.19
CA VAL A 610 24.38 28.94 7.64
C VAL A 610 24.29 28.50 6.19
N PHE A 611 24.81 29.30 5.28
CA PHE A 611 24.77 29.07 3.85
C PHE A 611 26.19 28.93 3.28
N HIS A 612 26.48 27.80 2.66
CA HIS A 612 27.73 27.52 1.96
C HIS A 612 27.46 27.40 0.46
N ASN A 613 27.95 28.35 -0.35
CA ASN A 613 27.85 28.27 -1.80
C ASN A 613 29.18 27.82 -2.41
N TYR A 614 29.20 26.67 -3.07
CA TYR A 614 30.32 26.22 -3.92
C TYR A 614 29.95 26.18 -5.41
N GLY A 615 28.68 26.45 -5.77
CA GLY A 615 28.14 26.42 -7.13
C GLY A 615 27.98 27.80 -7.78
N ARG A 616 27.15 27.88 -8.81
CA ARG A 616 26.80 29.13 -9.50
C ARG A 616 25.35 29.51 -9.21
N PHE A 617 25.13 30.73 -8.73
CA PHE A 617 23.80 31.34 -8.61
C PHE A 617 23.61 32.32 -9.75
N TYR A 618 22.46 32.24 -10.40
CA TYR A 618 22.10 33.08 -11.53
C TYR A 618 20.68 33.58 -11.37
N PHE A 619 20.54 34.87 -11.07
CA PHE A 619 19.29 35.53 -10.75
C PHE A 619 18.94 36.53 -11.85
N ARG A 620 18.02 36.22 -12.77
CA ARG A 620 17.71 37.12 -13.91
C ARG A 620 16.80 38.30 -13.57
N GLU A 621 15.61 38.05 -13.02
CA GLU A 621 14.59 39.08 -12.73
C GLU A 621 13.93 38.80 -11.37
N HIS A 622 13.91 39.78 -10.45
CA HIS A 622 13.31 39.57 -9.14
C HIS A 622 12.79 40.84 -8.44
N GLY A 623 11.76 40.61 -7.61
CA GLY A 623 10.91 41.67 -7.09
C GLY A 623 11.38 42.41 -5.82
N PHE A 624 12.46 41.99 -5.14
CA PHE A 624 13.00 42.70 -3.97
C PHE A 624 14.53 42.55 -3.87
N ASN A 625 15.11 41.73 -2.98
CA ASN A 625 16.56 41.49 -2.98
C ASN A 625 16.90 40.15 -3.65
N SER A 626 18.08 39.99 -4.27
CA SER A 626 18.50 38.67 -4.76
C SER A 626 18.93 37.78 -3.58
N VAL A 627 19.83 38.30 -2.75
CA VAL A 627 20.30 37.62 -1.53
C VAL A 627 20.05 38.51 -0.33
N ALA A 628 19.22 38.05 0.61
CA ALA A 628 19.05 38.66 1.92
C ALA A 628 19.69 37.76 2.98
N ASN A 629 20.64 38.32 3.74
CA ASN A 629 21.39 37.57 4.73
C ASN A 629 21.32 38.23 6.12
N GLU A 630 20.66 37.57 7.06
CA GLU A 630 20.72 37.85 8.50
C GLU A 630 21.62 36.86 9.26
N GLY A 631 21.92 35.70 8.67
CA GLY A 631 22.76 34.64 9.25
C GLY A 631 24.20 34.65 8.73
N ARG A 632 24.82 33.47 8.63
CA ARG A 632 26.18 33.30 8.08
C ARG A 632 26.12 32.82 6.63
N PHE A 633 26.65 33.60 5.70
CA PHE A 633 26.73 33.24 4.28
C PHE A 633 28.20 33.21 3.83
N ILE A 634 28.62 32.13 3.17
CA ILE A 634 29.96 31.99 2.60
C ILE A 634 29.86 31.61 1.12
N ASN A 635 30.33 32.48 0.24
CA ASN A 635 30.53 32.21 -1.18
C ASN A 635 31.98 31.72 -1.40
N TYR A 636 32.21 30.43 -1.62
CA TYR A 636 33.56 29.88 -1.75
C TYR A 636 34.17 30.14 -3.13
N GLU A 637 35.47 29.94 -3.30
CA GLU A 637 36.09 29.83 -4.63
C GLU A 637 35.87 28.39 -5.14
N PRO A 638 35.46 28.15 -6.41
CA PRO A 638 35.25 29.10 -7.51
C PRO A 638 33.77 29.54 -7.70
N ALA A 639 32.97 29.53 -6.63
CA ALA A 639 31.54 29.82 -6.69
C ALA A 639 31.26 31.23 -7.25
N ASN A 640 30.12 31.37 -7.93
CA ASN A 640 29.73 32.61 -8.59
C ASN A 640 28.29 32.98 -8.20
N ILE A 641 28.03 34.24 -7.88
CA ILE A 641 26.70 34.82 -7.68
C ILE A 641 26.52 35.89 -8.74
N ASP A 642 25.69 35.60 -9.74
CA ASP A 642 25.44 36.43 -10.91
C ASP A 642 24.01 36.98 -10.82
N ILE A 643 23.91 38.27 -10.58
CA ILE A 643 22.69 39.01 -10.28
C ILE A 643 22.39 39.95 -11.46
N GLY A 644 21.23 39.73 -12.07
CA GLY A 644 20.64 40.62 -13.06
C GLY A 644 19.76 41.69 -12.43
N ASN A 645 18.49 41.71 -12.84
CA ASN A 645 17.50 42.74 -12.56
C ASN A 645 16.80 42.54 -11.20
N SER A 646 16.79 43.58 -10.34
CA SER A 646 16.31 43.52 -8.95
C SER A 646 15.55 44.80 -8.54
N ASN A 647 14.34 44.71 -7.98
CA ASN A 647 13.66 45.91 -7.49
C ASN A 647 14.22 46.48 -6.16
N GLY A 648 15.14 45.78 -5.52
CA GLY A 648 15.81 46.17 -4.28
C GLY A 648 17.32 46.09 -4.45
N HIS A 649 18.00 45.38 -3.57
CA HIS A 649 19.45 45.22 -3.62
C HIS A 649 19.86 43.93 -4.34
N GLY A 650 21.08 43.90 -4.88
CA GLY A 650 21.65 42.63 -5.36
C GLY A 650 21.93 41.70 -4.17
N VAL A 651 22.87 42.12 -3.31
CA VAL A 651 23.15 41.48 -2.03
C VAL A 651 22.80 42.45 -0.91
N TYR A 652 21.91 42.03 -0.01
CA TYR A 652 21.58 42.75 1.22
C TYR A 652 22.02 41.94 2.45
N ASN A 653 23.13 42.36 3.07
CA ASN A 653 23.59 41.78 4.32
C ASN A 653 23.05 42.61 5.50
N LEU A 654 22.05 42.07 6.21
CA LEU A 654 21.35 42.74 7.30
C LEU A 654 22.22 42.80 8.58
N ARG A 655 21.75 43.50 9.61
CA ARG A 655 22.52 43.85 10.82
C ARG A 655 23.19 42.69 11.55
N THR A 656 22.55 41.53 11.61
CA THR A 656 23.14 40.33 12.25
C THR A 656 23.94 39.47 11.27
N GLY A 657 23.85 39.79 9.98
CA GLY A 657 24.41 39.00 8.89
C GLY A 657 25.93 39.02 8.86
N GLN A 658 26.51 37.85 8.67
CA GLN A 658 27.93 37.63 8.40
C GLN A 658 28.10 37.11 6.98
N PHE A 659 28.51 37.97 6.05
CA PHE A 659 28.74 37.60 4.66
C PHE A 659 30.24 37.51 4.38
N THR A 660 30.70 36.37 3.86
CA THR A 660 32.09 36.18 3.39
C THR A 660 32.08 35.80 1.91
N ASN A 661 32.62 36.69 1.07
CA ASN A 661 32.84 36.39 -0.34
C ASN A 661 34.28 35.94 -0.59
N LYS A 662 34.50 34.73 -1.09
CA LYS A 662 35.79 34.23 -1.59
C LYS A 662 35.75 33.93 -3.08
N GLY A 663 34.56 33.80 -3.66
CA GLY A 663 34.34 33.57 -5.09
C GLY A 663 34.07 34.87 -5.84
N PHE A 664 33.12 34.81 -6.76
CA PHE A 664 32.70 35.91 -7.61
C PHE A 664 31.28 36.36 -7.25
N ILE A 665 31.08 37.67 -7.18
CA ILE A 665 29.77 38.30 -7.15
C ILE A 665 29.75 39.26 -8.33
N VAL A 666 28.82 39.06 -9.25
CA VAL A 666 28.62 39.89 -10.43
C VAL A 666 27.22 40.46 -10.34
N VAL A 667 27.12 41.79 -10.40
CA VAL A 667 25.87 42.52 -10.27
C VAL A 667 25.73 43.38 -11.52
N ASN A 668 24.98 42.89 -12.50
CA ASN A 668 24.84 43.49 -13.82
C ASN A 668 23.35 43.52 -14.22
N GLY A 669 22.64 44.58 -13.82
CA GLY A 669 21.32 44.86 -14.37
C GLY A 669 21.43 45.36 -15.81
N SER A 670 20.54 44.93 -16.70
CA SER A 670 20.46 45.48 -18.05
C SER A 670 19.03 45.87 -18.39
N GLY A 671 18.85 47.04 -19.01
CA GLY A 671 17.55 47.54 -19.46
C GLY A 671 16.75 48.33 -18.41
N ALA A 672 15.45 48.49 -18.68
CA ALA A 672 14.53 49.31 -17.87
C ALA A 672 14.21 48.75 -16.48
N ASP A 673 14.48 47.46 -16.26
CA ASP A 673 14.21 46.75 -15.02
C ASP A 673 15.50 46.52 -14.20
N SER A 674 16.41 47.49 -14.18
CA SER A 674 17.72 47.33 -13.53
C SER A 674 17.60 47.26 -11.99
N ILE A 675 18.74 47.19 -11.28
CA ILE A 675 18.74 47.15 -9.81
C ILE A 675 18.34 48.53 -9.26
N ASN A 676 17.19 48.61 -8.56
CA ASN A 676 16.67 49.89 -8.04
C ASN A 676 17.34 50.35 -6.74
N GLY A 677 17.96 49.43 -5.99
CA GLY A 677 18.76 49.72 -4.81
C GLY A 677 20.26 49.63 -5.09
N SER A 678 21.03 49.41 -4.03
CA SER A 678 22.48 49.21 -4.12
C SER A 678 22.85 47.82 -4.67
N GLY A 679 23.97 47.71 -5.38
CA GLY A 679 24.47 46.40 -5.82
C GLY A 679 24.78 45.48 -4.63
N VAL A 680 25.52 46.00 -3.66
CA VAL A 680 25.74 45.39 -2.34
C VAL A 680 25.40 46.41 -1.25
N LEU A 681 24.37 46.12 -0.44
CA LEU A 681 24.07 46.86 0.79
C LEU A 681 24.50 46.04 2.01
N ASN A 682 25.33 46.63 2.87
CA ASN A 682 25.77 46.04 4.12
C ASN A 682 25.31 46.86 5.34
N GLU A 683 24.61 46.19 6.24
CA GLU A 683 24.30 46.64 7.60
C GLU A 683 24.92 45.74 8.67
N GLY A 684 25.51 44.58 8.30
CA GLY A 684 26.16 43.62 9.20
C GLY A 684 27.67 43.52 9.02
N GLN A 685 28.24 42.32 9.14
CA GLN A 685 29.65 42.07 8.87
C GLN A 685 29.83 41.53 7.44
N PHE A 686 30.55 42.27 6.59
CA PHE A 686 30.89 41.83 5.24
C PHE A 686 32.41 41.71 5.09
N VAL A 687 32.89 40.56 4.63
CA VAL A 687 34.30 40.32 4.29
C VAL A 687 34.40 39.90 2.83
N ASN A 688 35.04 40.72 2.02
CA ASN A 688 35.36 40.39 0.64
C ASN A 688 36.81 39.92 0.52
N GLN A 689 37.00 38.68 0.08
CA GLN A 689 38.29 38.03 -0.23
C GLN A 689 38.33 37.54 -1.68
N GLY A 690 37.27 37.76 -2.45
CA GLY A 690 37.15 37.41 -3.86
C GLY A 690 36.85 38.65 -4.71
N ILE A 691 36.09 38.48 -5.80
CA ILE A 691 35.75 39.58 -6.71
C ILE A 691 34.28 39.97 -6.51
N ILE A 692 34.06 41.28 -6.38
CA ILE A 692 32.75 41.93 -6.52
C ILE A 692 32.84 42.82 -7.75
N GLU A 693 32.02 42.53 -8.75
CA GLU A 693 31.88 43.33 -9.95
C GLU A 693 30.47 43.92 -9.98
N VAL A 694 30.38 45.25 -10.11
CA VAL A 694 29.10 45.95 -10.25
C VAL A 694 29.12 46.75 -11.55
N GLY A 695 28.28 46.37 -12.50
CA GLY A 695 28.06 47.11 -13.73
C GLY A 695 26.89 48.08 -13.60
N GLN A 696 26.04 48.16 -14.61
CA GLN A 696 24.98 49.16 -14.67
C GLN A 696 23.85 48.88 -13.66
N LEU A 697 23.50 49.89 -12.86
CA LEU A 697 22.31 49.92 -11.98
C LEU A 697 21.21 50.82 -12.59
N SER A 698 20.00 50.86 -12.00
CA SER A 698 18.80 51.51 -12.57
C SER A 698 18.89 53.00 -12.81
N GLN A 699 19.37 53.36 -14.00
CA GLN A 699 19.05 54.59 -14.75
C GLN A 699 19.42 55.96 -14.14
N ALA A 700 20.05 56.04 -12.97
CA ALA A 700 20.61 57.29 -12.46
C ALA A 700 22.14 57.20 -12.32
N VAL A 701 22.83 58.15 -12.93
CA VAL A 701 24.23 58.45 -12.61
C VAL A 701 24.37 58.64 -11.10
N GLY A 702 25.34 57.97 -10.48
CA GLY A 702 25.62 58.08 -9.04
C GLY A 702 24.80 57.16 -8.13
N GLN A 703 24.29 56.04 -8.65
CA GLN A 703 23.74 54.99 -7.79
C GLN A 703 24.82 54.27 -6.99
N GLU A 704 24.43 53.57 -5.93
CA GLU A 704 25.36 53.06 -4.94
C GLU A 704 25.76 51.61 -5.29
N ALA A 705 26.96 51.38 -5.81
CA ALA A 705 27.45 50.03 -6.11
C ALA A 705 27.62 49.20 -4.84
N VAL A 706 28.35 49.76 -3.86
CA VAL A 706 28.60 49.12 -2.56
C VAL A 706 28.34 50.15 -1.47
N VAL A 707 27.46 49.82 -0.53
CA VAL A 707 27.10 50.68 0.60
C VAL A 707 27.35 49.95 1.90
N ASN A 708 28.12 50.57 2.77
CA ASN A 708 28.26 50.14 4.16
C ASN A 708 27.51 51.12 5.08
N ARG A 709 26.23 50.82 5.35
CA ARG A 709 25.29 51.74 6.03
C ARG A 709 25.42 51.73 7.55
N ALA A 710 25.40 50.54 8.14
CA ALA A 710 25.34 50.38 9.60
C ALA A 710 26.24 49.25 10.15
N GLY A 711 27.03 48.62 9.27
CA GLY A 711 27.84 47.44 9.57
C GLY A 711 29.33 47.68 9.36
N THR A 712 30.13 46.62 9.40
CA THR A 712 31.57 46.65 9.06
C THR A 712 31.81 46.01 7.70
N PHE A 713 32.53 46.70 6.83
CA PHE A 713 32.95 46.16 5.54
C PHE A 713 34.47 46.04 5.48
N LEU A 714 34.98 44.83 5.26
CA LEU A 714 36.40 44.58 5.03
C LEU A 714 36.60 44.07 3.60
N ASN A 715 37.22 44.89 2.76
CA ASN A 715 37.81 44.40 1.51
C ASN A 715 39.22 43.90 1.83
N ASP A 716 39.36 42.59 2.02
CA ASP A 716 40.61 41.96 2.45
C ASP A 716 41.68 41.99 1.35
N ILE A 717 42.90 41.54 1.66
CA ILE A 717 44.06 41.63 0.75
C ILE A 717 43.85 40.96 -0.62
N CYS A 718 42.99 39.94 -0.71
CA CYS A 718 42.61 39.29 -1.98
C CYS A 718 41.31 39.83 -2.57
N GLY A 719 40.61 40.71 -1.84
CA GLY A 719 39.36 41.29 -2.26
C GLY A 719 39.54 42.30 -3.38
N VAL A 720 38.75 42.17 -4.44
CA VAL A 720 38.65 43.16 -5.51
C VAL A 720 37.21 43.64 -5.57
N ILE A 721 37.03 44.96 -5.62
CA ILE A 721 35.76 45.62 -5.93
C ILE A 721 35.98 46.38 -7.22
N ASN A 722 35.22 46.01 -8.26
CA ASN A 722 35.30 46.61 -9.57
C ASN A 722 33.94 47.20 -9.96
N VAL A 723 33.83 48.52 -9.88
CA VAL A 723 32.65 49.28 -10.25
C VAL A 723 32.87 49.81 -11.67
N LYS A 724 32.27 49.14 -12.66
CA LYS A 724 32.55 49.36 -14.08
C LYS A 724 31.86 50.60 -14.66
N GLU A 725 30.70 50.94 -14.12
CA GLU A 725 29.86 52.05 -14.57
C GLU A 725 29.85 53.18 -13.52
N ASP A 726 29.09 54.24 -13.79
CA ASP A 726 28.99 55.43 -12.95
C ASP A 726 28.19 55.19 -11.65
N ASN A 727 28.75 54.37 -10.76
CA ASN A 727 28.21 54.05 -9.44
C ASN A 727 29.25 54.30 -8.34
N LEU A 728 28.77 54.42 -7.11
CA LEU A 728 29.54 54.88 -5.96
C LEU A 728 29.84 53.77 -4.96
N VAL A 729 30.98 53.90 -4.27
CA VAL A 729 31.32 53.13 -3.08
C VAL A 729 31.13 54.05 -1.87
N LEU A 730 30.17 53.74 -1.01
CA LEU A 730 29.79 54.59 0.12
C LEU A 730 29.98 53.89 1.46
N ASP A 731 30.49 54.63 2.43
CA ASP A 731 30.61 54.21 3.82
C ASP A 731 29.93 55.23 4.74
N GLU A 732 28.67 54.96 5.07
CA GLU A 732 27.88 55.79 5.99
C GLU A 732 28.17 55.43 7.46
N SER A 733 28.70 54.24 7.70
CA SER A 733 29.01 53.72 9.04
C SER A 733 30.35 54.18 9.61
N ASN A 734 31.23 54.72 8.75
CA ASN A 734 32.65 54.97 9.05
C ASN A 734 33.43 53.71 9.50
N SER A 735 33.21 52.57 8.85
CA SER A 735 33.92 51.33 9.17
C SER A 735 34.27 50.44 7.96
N PHE A 736 34.20 51.00 6.75
CA PHE A 736 34.74 50.36 5.56
C PHE A 736 36.26 50.44 5.57
N THR A 737 36.91 49.27 5.66
CA THR A 737 38.37 49.12 5.57
C THR A 737 38.77 48.42 4.27
N ASN A 738 39.71 49.02 3.54
CA ASN A 738 40.31 48.43 2.35
C ASN A 738 41.75 47.96 2.61
N LYS A 739 42.02 46.69 2.28
CA LYS A 739 43.36 46.07 2.15
C LYS A 739 43.61 45.50 0.75
N GLY A 740 42.55 45.35 -0.05
CA GLY A 740 42.60 44.83 -1.40
C GLY A 740 42.55 45.94 -2.44
N VAL A 741 41.90 45.68 -3.57
CA VAL A 741 41.79 46.63 -4.68
C VAL A 741 40.35 47.13 -4.81
N ILE A 742 40.19 48.44 -4.90
CA ILE A 742 38.95 49.10 -5.31
C ILE A 742 39.22 49.82 -6.63
N ILE A 743 38.48 49.48 -7.67
CA ILE A 743 38.46 50.18 -8.95
C ILE A 743 37.08 50.76 -9.11
N GLU A 744 37.00 52.08 -9.19
CA GLU A 744 35.75 52.81 -9.31
C GLU A 744 35.76 53.67 -10.57
N ASN A 745 34.66 53.64 -11.31
CA ASN A 745 34.41 54.47 -12.48
C ASN A 745 33.24 55.45 -12.27
N GLY A 746 33.02 55.88 -11.02
CA GLY A 746 31.98 56.83 -10.61
C GLY A 746 32.38 58.29 -10.78
N THR A 747 31.47 59.13 -11.29
CA THR A 747 31.62 60.58 -11.40
C THR A 747 31.21 61.33 -10.13
N GLY A 748 30.49 60.66 -9.22
CA GLY A 748 30.06 61.21 -7.94
C GLY A 748 31.12 61.12 -6.83
N ASN A 749 30.65 61.26 -5.58
CA ASN A 749 31.52 61.21 -4.41
C ASN A 749 31.43 59.84 -3.74
N SER A 750 32.55 59.14 -3.70
CA SER A 750 32.71 57.88 -2.97
C SER A 750 33.51 58.10 -1.69
N ASN A 751 33.33 57.22 -0.72
CA ASN A 751 34.07 57.28 0.53
C ASN A 751 34.27 55.92 1.20
N ILE A 752 35.39 55.80 1.92
CA ILE A 752 35.66 54.70 2.86
C ILE A 752 36.34 55.26 4.13
N ALA A 753 36.15 54.59 5.27
CA ALA A 753 36.80 54.99 6.51
C ALA A 753 38.32 54.85 6.46
N SER A 754 38.85 53.75 5.92
CA SER A 754 40.30 53.54 5.86
C SER A 754 40.79 52.72 4.68
N ASN A 755 41.98 53.07 4.19
CA ASN A 755 42.75 52.32 3.21
C ASN A 755 44.10 51.97 3.83
N LEU A 756 44.32 50.70 4.13
CA LEU A 756 45.52 50.22 4.82
C LEU A 756 46.70 50.07 3.85
N ALA A 757 47.89 49.77 4.38
CA ALA A 757 49.14 49.79 3.61
C ALA A 757 49.13 48.89 2.36
N GLU A 758 48.37 47.80 2.39
CA GLU A 758 48.19 46.87 1.29
C GLU A 758 47.12 47.31 0.28
N GLY A 759 46.24 48.25 0.67
CA GLY A 759 45.07 48.65 -0.10
C GLY A 759 45.40 49.57 -1.27
N VAL A 760 44.70 49.36 -2.39
CA VAL A 760 44.77 50.18 -3.60
C VAL A 760 43.37 50.71 -3.91
N VAL A 761 43.26 52.01 -4.17
CA VAL A 761 42.04 52.66 -4.66
C VAL A 761 42.32 53.38 -5.98
N VAL A 762 41.63 52.98 -7.04
CA VAL A 762 41.70 53.60 -8.37
C VAL A 762 40.37 54.26 -8.68
N ASN A 763 40.37 55.58 -8.88
CA ASN A 763 39.19 56.35 -9.26
C ASN A 763 39.35 56.87 -10.70
N LEU A 764 38.67 56.24 -11.64
CA LEU A 764 38.88 56.42 -13.09
C LEU A 764 38.04 57.55 -13.71
N ALA A 765 36.86 57.85 -13.17
CA ALA A 765 35.91 58.78 -13.80
C ALA A 765 35.99 60.22 -13.28
N GLY A 766 36.95 60.53 -12.41
CA GLY A 766 37.25 61.90 -11.97
C GLY A 766 36.31 62.46 -10.91
N GLY A 767 35.47 61.63 -10.27
CA GLY A 767 34.75 61.97 -9.04
C GLY A 767 35.69 62.19 -7.84
N ILE A 768 35.14 62.43 -6.65
CA ILE A 768 35.96 62.54 -5.42
C ILE A 768 35.87 61.23 -4.64
N PHE A 769 37.02 60.57 -4.42
CA PHE A 769 37.11 59.43 -3.50
C PHE A 769 37.71 59.88 -2.16
N SER A 770 36.87 60.00 -1.12
CA SER A 770 37.30 60.43 0.21
C SER A 770 37.74 59.23 1.06
N ILE A 771 38.95 59.29 1.62
CA ILE A 771 39.48 58.25 2.50
C ILE A 771 39.79 58.87 3.86
N GLY A 772 39.14 58.39 4.93
CA GLY A 772 39.34 58.94 6.28
C GLY A 772 40.78 58.78 6.79
N ALA A 773 41.30 57.56 6.79
CA ALA A 773 42.69 57.23 7.09
C ALA A 773 43.33 56.47 5.92
N ASN A 774 44.34 57.07 5.27
CA ASN A 774 44.99 56.48 4.10
C ASN A 774 46.47 56.16 4.36
N ALA A 775 46.79 54.87 4.43
CA ALA A 775 48.15 54.34 4.44
C ALA A 775 48.51 53.59 3.14
N GLY A 776 47.51 53.31 2.29
CA GLY A 776 47.66 52.59 1.03
C GLY A 776 47.87 53.49 -0.19
N GLN A 777 47.74 52.90 -1.38
CA GLN A 777 47.92 53.57 -2.65
C GLN A 777 46.60 54.11 -3.21
N THR A 778 46.66 55.29 -3.84
CA THR A 778 45.54 55.92 -4.53
C THR A 778 45.98 56.44 -5.88
N GLY A 779 45.13 56.34 -6.90
CA GLY A 779 45.44 56.87 -8.23
C GLY A 779 44.23 56.98 -9.13
N THR A 780 44.44 57.52 -10.33
CA THR A 780 43.39 57.76 -11.33
C THR A 780 43.60 56.95 -12.61
N ASP A 781 44.57 56.04 -12.59
CA ASP A 781 44.89 55.13 -13.69
C ASP A 781 45.21 53.75 -13.10
N LEU A 782 44.93 52.71 -13.87
CA LEU A 782 45.11 51.31 -13.51
C LEU A 782 46.60 50.93 -13.35
N SER A 783 47.54 51.75 -13.83
CA SER A 783 48.98 51.51 -13.71
C SER A 783 49.51 51.40 -12.27
N ILE A 784 48.76 51.87 -11.26
CA ILE A 784 49.14 51.72 -9.85
C ILE A 784 48.87 50.33 -9.26
N ILE A 785 48.14 49.47 -9.97
CA ILE A 785 47.84 48.11 -9.50
C ILE A 785 49.09 47.25 -9.69
N SER A 786 49.91 47.10 -8.63
CA SER A 786 51.06 46.20 -8.63
C SER A 786 50.65 44.78 -8.19
N CYS A 787 50.97 43.76 -8.99
CA CYS A 787 50.49 42.37 -8.81
C CYS A 787 51.17 41.57 -7.68
N ALA A 788 51.53 42.22 -6.57
CA ALA A 788 52.30 41.58 -5.50
C ALA A 788 51.44 40.83 -4.46
N SER A 789 50.11 40.94 -4.47
CA SER A 789 49.23 40.39 -3.43
C SER A 789 48.22 39.37 -3.98
N CYS A 790 48.22 38.18 -3.37
CA CYS A 790 47.33 37.03 -3.58
C CYS A 790 47.63 36.06 -4.74
N LEU A 791 48.70 35.27 -4.56
CA LEU A 791 49.03 34.07 -5.35
C LEU A 791 48.42 32.75 -4.79
N ALA A 792 47.58 32.81 -3.77
CA ALA A 792 47.12 31.60 -3.06
C ALA A 792 45.84 30.94 -3.62
N GLY A 793 45.06 31.62 -4.46
CA GLY A 793 43.87 31.08 -5.14
C GLY A 793 44.08 31.11 -6.65
N GLY A 794 44.19 29.95 -7.29
CA GLY A 794 44.79 29.72 -8.62
C GLY A 794 44.12 30.38 -9.84
N TYR A 795 43.18 31.31 -9.67
CA TYR A 795 42.52 32.02 -10.77
C TYR A 795 42.76 33.53 -10.82
N LEU A 796 43.23 34.16 -9.75
CA LEU A 796 43.34 35.63 -9.66
C LEU A 796 44.69 36.22 -10.13
N GLY A 797 45.67 35.39 -10.47
CA GLY A 797 47.03 35.86 -10.76
C GLY A 797 47.25 36.56 -12.10
N ILE A 798 46.28 36.55 -13.03
CA ILE A 798 46.54 36.99 -14.42
C ILE A 798 45.53 38.05 -14.90
N ALA A 799 44.25 37.97 -14.57
CA ALA A 799 43.25 38.90 -15.10
C ALA A 799 43.35 40.32 -14.51
N ALA A 800 43.55 40.48 -13.19
CA ALA A 800 43.78 41.80 -12.60
C ALA A 800 45.15 42.39 -12.98
N CYS A 801 46.09 41.53 -13.38
CA CYS A 801 47.46 41.91 -13.74
C CYS A 801 47.61 42.32 -15.22
N LEU A 802 46.64 42.00 -16.09
CA LEU A 802 46.66 42.29 -17.53
C LEU A 802 45.74 43.45 -17.96
N ILE A 803 45.12 44.15 -17.01
CA ILE A 803 44.33 45.36 -17.27
C ILE A 803 45.12 46.56 -16.73
N PRO A 804 46.35 46.79 -17.18
CA PRO A 804 46.54 48.07 -17.87
C PRO A 804 47.44 47.99 -19.10
N ALA A 805 47.06 48.80 -20.08
CA ALA A 805 47.90 49.41 -21.11
C ALA A 805 48.37 48.55 -22.30
N ILE A 806 47.47 48.22 -23.23
CA ILE A 806 47.82 48.32 -24.67
C ILE A 806 46.60 48.80 -25.48
N PRO A 807 46.42 50.12 -25.72
CA PRO A 807 45.63 50.54 -26.85
C PRO A 807 46.44 50.18 -28.11
N THR A 808 45.86 49.35 -28.99
CA THR A 808 46.36 48.99 -30.34
C THR A 808 47.52 47.97 -30.42
N LEU A 809 47.24 46.67 -30.33
CA LEU A 809 48.05 45.66 -31.03
C LEU A 809 47.16 44.61 -31.71
N SER A 810 47.55 44.24 -32.93
CA SER A 810 46.89 43.24 -33.75
C SER A 810 47.01 41.83 -33.16
N GLN A 811 46.07 40.94 -33.53
CA GLN A 811 45.90 39.55 -33.06
C GLN A 811 47.17 38.69 -32.97
N TRP A 812 48.28 39.08 -33.60
CA TRP A 812 49.54 38.33 -33.61
C TRP A 812 50.38 38.46 -32.33
N SER A 813 50.19 39.50 -31.52
CA SER A 813 51.00 39.72 -30.30
C SER A 813 50.53 38.88 -29.11
N ILE A 814 49.26 38.49 -29.09
CA ILE A 814 48.66 37.64 -28.04
C ILE A 814 49.19 36.21 -28.13
N ILE A 815 49.50 35.72 -29.34
CA ILE A 815 50.04 34.37 -29.57
C ILE A 815 51.46 34.21 -29.00
N ILE A 816 52.29 35.26 -29.03
CA ILE A 816 53.67 35.21 -28.51
C ILE A 816 53.72 35.23 -26.97
N LEU A 817 52.76 35.90 -26.31
CA LEU A 817 52.67 35.91 -24.85
C LEU A 817 52.26 34.53 -24.30
N PHE A 818 51.36 33.81 -24.99
CA PHE A 818 50.98 32.44 -24.62
C PHE A 818 52.08 31.40 -24.92
N LEU A 819 52.92 31.62 -25.94
CA LEU A 819 54.06 30.75 -26.26
C LEU A 819 55.25 30.93 -25.31
N SER A 820 55.38 32.07 -24.61
CA SER A 820 56.48 32.33 -23.67
C SER A 820 56.22 31.79 -22.26
N LEU A 821 54.95 31.70 -21.83
CA LEU A 821 54.55 31.12 -20.54
C LEU A 821 54.60 29.58 -20.51
N SER A 822 54.63 28.90 -21.68
CA SER A 822 54.79 27.44 -21.75
C SER A 822 56.26 26.98 -21.69
N ILE A 823 57.23 27.89 -21.79
CA ILE A 823 58.68 27.58 -21.84
C ILE A 823 59.34 27.71 -20.44
N LEU A 824 58.71 28.41 -19.48
CA LEU A 824 59.18 28.49 -18.09
C LEU A 824 58.29 27.60 -17.20
N GLY A 825 58.83 26.45 -16.81
CA GLY A 825 58.08 25.29 -16.35
C GLY A 825 57.24 25.43 -15.09
N TRP A 826 56.32 24.45 -14.99
CA TRP A 826 55.40 24.12 -13.88
C TRP A 826 54.16 25.01 -13.72
N VAL A 827 53.32 25.02 -14.77
CA VAL A 827 51.86 25.16 -14.59
C VAL A 827 51.21 23.87 -15.11
N THR A 828 50.77 23.02 -14.19
CA THR A 828 49.99 21.83 -14.55
C THR A 828 48.52 22.23 -14.67
N PHE A 829 48.02 22.41 -15.89
CA PHE A 829 46.59 22.55 -16.13
C PHE A 829 45.92 21.19 -15.87
N ARG A 830 45.22 21.06 -14.74
CA ARG A 830 44.22 19.99 -14.57
C ARG A 830 42.95 20.42 -15.29
N THR A 831 42.72 19.87 -16.47
CA THR A 831 41.38 19.82 -17.05
C THR A 831 40.61 18.70 -16.34
N THR A 832 39.71 19.06 -15.43
CA THR A 832 38.71 18.12 -14.92
C THR A 832 37.72 17.83 -16.04
N GLY A 833 37.57 16.54 -16.35
CA GLY A 833 37.05 16.07 -17.63
C GLY A 833 35.55 16.27 -17.82
N ALA A 834 35.20 16.81 -18.99
CA ALA A 834 34.01 16.39 -19.72
C ALA A 834 34.50 15.65 -20.97
N LYS A 835 34.21 14.35 -21.06
CA LYS A 835 34.37 13.59 -22.31
C LYS A 835 33.34 14.12 -23.31
N SER A 836 33.75 15.05 -24.19
CA SER A 836 33.09 15.22 -25.48
C SER A 836 33.88 14.45 -26.52
N THR A 837 33.30 13.36 -27.02
CA THR A 837 33.73 12.70 -28.25
C THR A 837 33.40 13.62 -29.41
N LEU A 838 34.40 14.31 -29.95
CA LEU A 838 34.32 14.95 -31.26
C LEU A 838 35.31 14.24 -32.18
N GLY A 839 34.74 13.40 -33.04
CA GLY A 839 35.43 12.74 -34.13
C GLY A 839 35.95 13.75 -35.14
N SER A 840 37.14 13.45 -35.65
CA SER A 840 37.85 14.19 -36.69
C SER A 840 37.05 14.32 -37.99
N LYS A 841 36.85 15.56 -38.46
CA LYS A 841 37.36 16.04 -39.74
C LYS A 841 37.43 17.56 -39.77
#